data_AF-A0A815AVQ6-F1
#
_entry.id   AF-A0A815AVQ6-F1
#
_cell.length_a   1.000
_cell.length_b   1.000
_cell.length_c   1.000
_cell.angle_alpha   90.00
_cell.angle_beta   90.00
_cell.angle_gamma   90.00
#
_symmetry.space_group_name_H-M   'P 1'
#
loop_
_entity.id
_entity.type
_entity.pdbx_description
1 polymer ?
#
loop_
_entity_poly.entity_id
_entity_poly.type
_entity_poly.pdbx_seq_one_letter_code
_entity_poly.pdbx_strand_id
1 'polypeptide(L)'
;MSSCFTFDEIKTLIPTLNQLPPLPTHPLPIYSIGAGSIVNSSHLPCYQLFKFQVHGIYDQNQDVAKKTAEKFNIPKVFNSLDELIASAEKESSKVIYDIAIPATEISTILQQLPNDSFALVQKPMGETFEQAKEIKRLCKEKNIHIGINFQLRYAPQMLAVKDLLKREVLGKKLTTIEIHVNTHTPFENWKFLEKVTHMELTYHSIHYIDLIRDLLSPWEPTSVQCHSCKHINQPKLDSVRTHLSLSYENNDPQLYVTIHTNHFHTWGIKYADSYLKIEGAQGVLRAQMGLQLEYGDQRDPDRLELSTNEMNGPMSSVIRMAQGETEKILTSEDDAIKTMAIVEAAYQNLTMDSDKRELFVVPKNPTADVQSSNTCKVCGDKTTIMYLGISCCSSCKMFFRRNVDLNVDTQHCVFTGNCDINVNSRGACRYCRLKKCFSVGLQKDLLRSSFTAHNYGGITKKQKTSTNETTVALPTVIPTLDLLINDRSLLSFDQWCLLSNVTHSYDDQSPILAIQNKMASQLNYPAKIRMKMATDYFKYIASSLYLSAGPFFKTMPEVVHMSTSDQGILIERNIRSMSGFGAILVLRETDLCQNPYYHNASMAVYGHELTHQAMKIVQHADTDGILIKLMVPILALSTCSDIIDPNYHESVGSTLSPGGTRLFPNTLHLLILQNIYVEMMFKYMLYRYGFKEAVLRFARLIKTCLDQNLMVCDGEDLRQHDEMVHSITEQTERLLV
;
A
#
# COMPACT_ATOMS: atom_id res chain seq x y z
N MET A 1 -5.06 25.53 -30.47
CA MET A 1 -4.53 24.21 -30.89
C MET A 1 -4.19 23.47 -29.61
N SER A 2 -5.12 22.67 -29.11
CA SER A 2 -5.03 21.99 -27.81
C SER A 2 -4.34 20.64 -27.97
N SER A 3 -3.07 20.56 -27.61
CA SER A 3 -2.30 19.32 -27.56
C SER A 3 -2.49 18.61 -26.22
N CYS A 4 -3.73 18.24 -25.88
CA CYS A 4 -3.91 17.28 -24.79
C CYS A 4 -3.60 15.88 -25.33
N PHE A 5 -2.67 15.17 -24.68
CA PHE A 5 -2.44 13.76 -24.95
C PHE A 5 -3.68 12.95 -24.55
N THR A 6 -4.20 12.17 -25.49
CA THR A 6 -5.27 11.18 -25.28
C THR A 6 -4.76 10.01 -24.44
N PHE A 7 -5.68 9.26 -23.84
CA PHE A 7 -5.34 8.07 -23.05
C PHE A 7 -4.55 7.01 -23.84
N ASP A 8 -4.87 6.81 -25.11
CA ASP A 8 -4.15 5.87 -25.98
C ASP A 8 -2.74 6.37 -26.32
N GLU A 9 -2.57 7.68 -26.54
CA GLU A 9 -1.24 8.28 -26.70
C GLU A 9 -0.40 8.09 -25.43
N ILE A 10 -0.98 8.23 -24.24
CA ILE A 10 -0.28 7.99 -22.97
C ILE A 10 0.16 6.54 -22.82
N LYS A 11 -0.70 5.57 -23.16
CA LYS A 11 -0.35 4.14 -23.10
C LYS A 11 0.83 3.79 -23.98
N THR A 12 0.90 4.38 -25.18
CA THR A 12 2.03 4.19 -26.10
C THR A 12 3.27 4.97 -25.67
N LEU A 13 3.10 6.06 -24.91
CA LEU A 13 4.19 6.91 -24.44
C LEU A 13 5.00 6.26 -23.31
N ILE A 14 4.34 5.64 -22.33
CA ILE A 14 4.97 5.11 -21.11
C ILE A 14 6.17 4.19 -21.40
N PRO A 15 6.10 3.20 -22.32
CA PRO A 15 7.24 2.33 -22.65
C PRO A 15 8.43 3.07 -23.28
N THR A 16 8.22 4.28 -23.80
CA THR A 16 9.25 5.09 -24.46
C THR A 16 9.92 6.11 -23.54
N LEU A 17 9.50 6.17 -22.27
CA LEU A 17 10.07 7.12 -21.31
C LEU A 17 11.49 6.71 -20.93
N ASN A 18 12.39 7.69 -20.92
CA ASN A 18 13.74 7.44 -20.46
C ASN A 18 13.77 7.14 -18.95
N GLN A 19 14.22 5.94 -18.58
CA GLN A 19 14.24 5.47 -17.19
C GLN A 19 15.65 5.12 -16.70
N LEU A 20 16.67 5.24 -17.55
CA LEU A 20 18.05 4.93 -17.18
C LEU A 20 18.99 6.02 -17.69
N PRO A 21 20.02 6.41 -16.91
CA PRO A 21 21.10 7.22 -17.46
C PRO A 21 21.90 6.41 -18.48
N PRO A 22 22.50 7.06 -19.49
CA PRO A 22 23.38 6.36 -20.43
C PRO A 22 24.61 5.81 -19.70
N LEU A 23 24.99 4.57 -20.01
CA LEU A 23 26.20 3.95 -19.48
C LEU A 23 27.45 4.41 -20.23
N PRO A 24 28.61 4.49 -19.55
CA PRO A 24 29.87 4.78 -20.22
C PRO A 24 30.26 3.64 -21.18
N THR A 25 30.72 3.98 -22.38
CA THR A 25 31.24 3.00 -23.35
C THR A 25 32.59 2.42 -22.93
N HIS A 26 33.38 3.21 -22.19
CA HIS A 26 34.69 2.83 -21.66
C HIS A 26 34.75 3.20 -20.18
N PRO A 27 34.37 2.30 -19.25
CA PRO A 27 34.43 2.59 -17.82
C PRO A 27 35.88 2.77 -17.37
N LEU A 28 36.11 3.81 -16.55
CA LEU A 28 37.41 4.11 -15.95
C LEU A 28 37.57 3.39 -14.59
N PRO A 29 38.80 3.10 -14.16
CA PRO A 29 39.04 2.49 -12.85
C PRO A 29 38.62 3.43 -11.72
N ILE A 30 37.97 2.87 -10.69
CA ILE A 30 37.46 3.60 -9.53
C ILE A 30 38.35 3.35 -8.31
N TYR A 31 38.68 4.41 -7.58
CA TYR A 31 39.33 4.34 -6.27
C TYR A 31 38.43 4.94 -5.20
N SER A 32 38.07 4.13 -4.20
CA SER A 32 37.14 4.53 -3.14
C SER A 32 37.89 5.17 -1.97
N ILE A 33 37.46 6.38 -1.58
CA ILE A 33 37.95 7.14 -0.44
C ILE A 33 36.80 7.22 0.57
N GLY A 34 36.93 6.45 1.64
CA GLY A 34 35.86 6.15 2.59
C GLY A 34 35.31 4.73 2.41
N ALA A 35 35.06 4.05 3.52
CA ALA A 35 34.52 2.69 3.60
C ALA A 35 33.28 2.66 4.53
N GLY A 36 32.57 3.78 4.64
CA GLY A 36 31.40 3.94 5.51
C GLY A 36 30.16 3.16 5.06
N SER A 37 29.05 3.38 5.77
CA SER A 37 27.79 2.65 5.53
C SER A 37 27.26 2.85 4.11
N ILE A 38 27.30 4.07 3.57
CA ILE A 38 26.80 4.37 2.22
C ILE A 38 27.59 3.68 1.11
N VAL A 39 28.91 3.54 1.29
CA VAL A 39 29.78 2.82 0.37
C VAL A 39 29.40 1.34 0.34
N ASN A 40 29.17 0.77 1.54
CA ASN A 40 28.84 -0.63 1.74
C ASN A 40 27.40 -1.01 1.39
N SER A 41 26.44 -0.09 1.48
CA SER A 41 25.03 -0.36 1.22
C SER A 41 24.54 0.13 -0.14
N SER A 42 25.27 1.05 -0.79
CA SER A 42 24.79 1.71 -2.01
C SER A 42 25.84 1.77 -3.11
N HIS A 43 27.00 2.41 -2.91
CA HIS A 43 27.96 2.64 -4.00
C HIS A 43 28.53 1.33 -4.56
N LEU A 44 29.17 0.51 -3.72
CA LEU A 44 29.83 -0.73 -4.17
C LEU A 44 28.85 -1.78 -4.71
N PRO A 45 27.67 -2.01 -4.09
CA PRO A 45 26.64 -2.86 -4.71
C PRO A 45 26.23 -2.37 -6.10
N CYS A 46 26.05 -1.06 -6.29
CA CYS A 46 25.71 -0.47 -7.58
C CYS A 46 26.85 -0.68 -8.60
N TYR A 47 28.11 -0.43 -8.21
CA TYR A 47 29.25 -0.64 -9.09
C TYR A 47 29.41 -2.10 -9.52
N GLN A 48 29.17 -3.06 -8.62
CA GLN A 48 29.16 -4.49 -8.98
C GLN A 48 28.04 -4.82 -9.99
N LEU A 49 26.83 -4.29 -9.78
CA LEU A 49 25.69 -4.48 -10.69
C LEU A 49 26.01 -3.99 -12.11
N PHE A 50 26.63 -2.81 -12.23
CA PHE A 50 27.03 -2.22 -13.52
C PHE A 50 28.43 -2.63 -13.99
N LYS A 51 29.10 -3.54 -13.28
CA LYS A 51 30.46 -4.04 -13.58
C LYS A 51 31.52 -2.93 -13.67
N PHE A 52 31.36 -1.86 -12.89
CA PHE A 52 32.39 -0.85 -12.71
C PHE A 52 33.47 -1.38 -11.78
N GLN A 53 34.74 -1.29 -12.20
CA GLN A 53 35.84 -1.88 -11.47
C GLN A 53 36.39 -0.93 -10.41
N VAL A 54 36.34 -1.36 -9.15
CA VAL A 54 36.97 -0.68 -8.03
C VAL A 54 38.35 -1.28 -7.81
N HIS A 55 39.40 -0.50 -8.07
CA HIS A 55 40.80 -0.93 -8.09
C HIS A 55 41.46 -0.84 -6.71
N GLY A 56 40.95 0.03 -5.84
CA GLY A 56 41.38 0.04 -4.45
C GLY A 56 40.55 0.95 -3.56
N ILE A 57 40.79 0.81 -2.26
CA ILE A 57 40.05 1.51 -1.22
C ILE A 57 40.97 2.03 -0.11
N TYR A 58 40.63 3.20 0.42
CA TYR A 58 41.26 3.79 1.60
C TYR A 58 40.20 4.27 2.59
N ASP A 59 40.43 4.02 3.87
CA ASP A 59 39.71 4.65 4.98
C ASP A 59 40.71 4.92 6.12
N GLN A 60 40.48 5.98 6.90
CA GLN A 60 41.29 6.26 8.09
C GLN A 60 41.23 5.09 9.09
N ASN A 61 40.08 4.40 9.15
CA ASN A 61 39.94 3.14 9.87
C ASN A 61 40.27 1.94 8.95
N GLN A 62 41.51 1.48 9.07
CA GLN A 62 42.05 0.39 8.27
C GLN A 62 41.27 -0.93 8.41
N ASP A 63 40.68 -1.21 9.57
CA ASP A 63 39.88 -2.42 9.77
C ASP A 63 38.56 -2.36 8.97
N VAL A 64 37.97 -1.18 8.84
CA VAL A 64 36.75 -0.96 8.05
C VAL A 64 37.07 -1.06 6.55
N ALA A 65 38.20 -0.50 6.11
CA ALA A 65 38.67 -0.62 4.73
C ALA A 65 38.91 -2.08 4.33
N LYS A 66 39.62 -2.85 5.17
CA LYS A 66 39.88 -4.29 4.95
C LYS A 66 38.60 -5.11 4.84
N LYS A 67 37.69 -4.96 5.81
CA LYS A 67 36.39 -5.67 5.79
C LYS A 67 35.57 -5.34 4.54
N THR A 68 35.57 -4.06 4.13
CA THR A 68 34.87 -3.62 2.92
C THR A 68 35.53 -4.20 1.66
N ALA A 69 36.85 -4.19 1.59
CA ALA A 69 37.59 -4.76 0.46
C ALA A 69 37.36 -6.27 0.33
N GLU A 70 37.41 -7.02 1.43
CA GLU A 70 37.10 -8.45 1.46
C GLU A 70 35.65 -8.71 0.99
N LYS A 71 34.69 -7.95 1.52
CA LYS A 71 33.26 -8.10 1.16
C LYS A 71 33.00 -7.88 -0.33
N PHE A 72 33.67 -6.93 -0.96
CA PHE A 72 33.41 -6.52 -2.34
C PHE A 72 34.48 -6.97 -3.35
N ASN A 73 35.44 -7.78 -2.91
CA ASN A 73 36.60 -8.25 -3.70
C ASN A 73 37.42 -7.09 -4.31
N ILE A 74 37.67 -6.04 -3.53
CA ILE A 74 38.51 -4.92 -3.95
C ILE A 74 39.98 -5.34 -3.87
N PRO A 75 40.77 -5.25 -4.96
CA PRO A 75 42.11 -5.85 -5.02
C PRO A 75 43.12 -5.29 -4.02
N LYS A 76 42.98 -4.03 -3.61
CA LYS A 76 43.99 -3.32 -2.84
C LYS A 76 43.38 -2.42 -1.77
N VAL A 77 43.89 -2.56 -0.55
CA VAL A 77 43.64 -1.65 0.56
C VAL A 77 44.90 -0.81 0.76
N PHE A 78 44.74 0.51 0.81
CA PHE A 78 45.85 1.45 0.97
C PHE A 78 45.98 1.92 2.42
N ASN A 79 47.22 2.10 2.89
CA ASN A 79 47.47 2.55 4.26
C ASN A 79 47.36 4.08 4.41
N SER A 80 47.51 4.81 3.31
CA SER A 80 47.38 6.27 3.26
C SER A 80 46.71 6.73 1.96
N LEU A 81 46.20 7.95 1.97
CA LEU A 81 45.66 8.58 0.77
C LEU A 81 46.74 8.78 -0.31
N ASP A 82 47.95 9.17 0.10
CA ASP A 82 49.09 9.36 -0.82
C ASP A 82 49.45 8.06 -1.56
N GLU A 83 49.43 6.92 -0.86
CA GLU A 83 49.66 5.61 -1.48
C GLU A 83 48.57 5.27 -2.50
N LEU A 84 47.31 5.59 -2.20
CA LEU A 84 46.18 5.40 -3.11
C LEU A 84 46.34 6.26 -4.37
N ILE A 85 46.62 7.56 -4.20
CA ILE A 85 46.79 8.52 -5.29
C ILE A 85 47.97 8.09 -6.19
N ALA A 86 49.12 7.81 -5.61
CA ALA A 86 50.32 7.39 -6.35
C ALA A 86 50.12 6.06 -7.10
N SER A 87 49.26 5.17 -6.59
CA SER A 87 48.89 3.95 -7.30
C SER A 87 47.91 4.20 -8.43
N ALA A 88 46.97 5.13 -8.24
CA ALA A 88 45.98 5.49 -9.25
C ALA A 88 46.61 6.19 -10.46
N GLU A 89 47.57 7.10 -10.24
CA GLU A 89 48.32 7.77 -11.32
C GLU A 89 49.18 6.81 -12.15
N LYS A 90 49.62 5.68 -11.57
CA LYS A 90 50.38 4.65 -12.28
C LYS A 90 49.50 3.73 -13.12
N GLU A 91 48.26 3.51 -12.71
CA GLU A 91 47.33 2.59 -13.37
C GLU A 91 46.82 3.17 -14.69
N SER A 92 46.42 4.44 -14.70
CA SER A 92 45.85 5.10 -15.88
C SER A 92 46.02 6.60 -15.82
N SER A 93 46.12 7.22 -17.00
CA SER A 93 46.10 8.69 -17.16
C SER A 93 44.80 9.34 -16.65
N LYS A 94 43.70 8.57 -16.55
CA LYS A 94 42.42 9.01 -16.00
C LYS A 94 41.81 7.91 -15.14
N VAL A 95 41.39 8.30 -13.94
CA VAL A 95 40.75 7.46 -12.93
C VAL A 95 39.56 8.23 -12.32
N ILE A 96 38.66 7.54 -11.64
CA ILE A 96 37.57 8.15 -10.87
C ILE A 96 37.83 7.96 -9.38
N TYR A 97 37.80 9.06 -8.62
CA TYR A 97 37.81 9.00 -7.16
C TYR A 97 36.37 9.02 -6.63
N ASP A 98 35.95 8.00 -5.90
CA ASP A 98 34.68 7.99 -5.17
C ASP A 98 34.90 8.48 -3.74
N ILE A 99 34.43 9.68 -3.42
CA ILE A 99 34.65 10.37 -2.15
C ILE A 99 33.36 10.30 -1.32
N ALA A 100 33.33 9.38 -0.36
CA ALA A 100 32.18 9.11 0.49
C ALA A 100 32.55 9.23 1.99
N ILE A 101 32.92 10.45 2.38
CA ILE A 101 33.37 10.84 3.72
C ILE A 101 32.54 12.02 4.24
N PRO A 102 32.66 12.42 5.53
CA PRO A 102 31.97 13.60 6.05
C PRO A 102 32.26 14.88 5.25
N ALA A 103 31.26 15.74 5.09
CA ALA A 103 31.34 16.89 4.20
C ALA A 103 32.41 17.92 4.61
N THR A 104 32.80 17.95 5.89
CA THR A 104 33.88 18.80 6.42
C THR A 104 35.26 18.42 5.87
N GLU A 105 35.45 17.18 5.44
CA GLU A 105 36.75 16.66 5.00
C GLU A 105 36.95 16.74 3.47
N ILE A 106 35.89 17.03 2.71
CA ILE A 106 35.91 17.01 1.23
C ILE A 106 36.99 17.95 0.68
N SER A 107 37.07 19.20 1.18
CA SER A 107 38.07 20.17 0.71
C SER A 107 39.50 19.68 0.93
N THR A 108 39.77 19.02 2.05
CA THR A 108 41.09 18.48 2.41
C THR A 108 41.51 17.37 1.45
N ILE A 109 40.59 16.50 1.04
CA ILE A 109 40.86 15.46 0.05
C ILE A 109 41.09 16.06 -1.34
N LEU A 110 40.25 16.99 -1.78
CA LEU A 110 40.40 17.63 -3.09
C LEU A 110 41.72 18.43 -3.21
N GLN A 111 42.21 19.00 -2.10
CA GLN A 111 43.53 19.64 -2.05
C GLN A 111 44.69 18.64 -2.29
N GLN A 112 44.51 17.37 -1.96
CA GLN A 112 45.53 16.32 -2.15
C GLN A 112 45.45 15.63 -3.52
N LEU A 113 44.27 15.58 -4.16
CA LEU A 113 44.12 14.96 -5.48
C LEU A 113 45.02 15.61 -6.55
N PRO A 114 45.49 14.88 -7.57
CA PRO A 114 46.22 15.48 -8.70
C PRO A 114 45.38 16.53 -9.44
N ASN A 115 46.05 17.39 -10.20
CA ASN A 115 45.35 18.26 -11.16
C ASN A 115 44.64 17.40 -12.23
N ASP A 116 43.61 17.95 -12.87
CA ASP A 116 42.85 17.26 -13.94
C ASP A 116 42.14 15.97 -13.47
N SER A 117 41.87 15.84 -12.16
CA SER A 117 41.20 14.68 -11.57
C SER A 117 39.68 14.68 -11.78
N PHE A 118 39.07 13.49 -11.71
CA PHE A 118 37.63 13.28 -11.77
C PHE A 118 37.14 12.60 -10.49
N ALA A 119 36.08 13.13 -9.88
CA ALA A 119 35.54 12.56 -8.64
C ALA A 119 34.02 12.53 -8.58
N LEU A 120 33.46 11.49 -7.97
CA LEU A 120 32.11 11.48 -7.44
C LEU A 120 32.21 11.84 -5.95
N VAL A 121 31.45 12.83 -5.50
CA VAL A 121 31.50 13.33 -4.13
C VAL A 121 30.13 13.16 -3.50
N GLN A 122 30.08 12.57 -2.31
CA GLN A 122 28.82 12.47 -1.60
C GLN A 122 28.26 13.84 -1.20
N LYS A 123 26.93 13.94 -1.24
CA LYS A 123 26.21 15.11 -0.74
C LYS A 123 26.26 15.17 0.79
N PRO A 124 26.18 16.38 1.37
CA PRO A 124 26.21 17.68 0.69
C PRO A 124 27.62 18.01 0.15
N MET A 125 27.69 18.92 -0.82
CA MET A 125 28.97 19.43 -1.34
C MET A 125 29.84 20.03 -0.20
N GLY A 126 29.22 20.65 0.80
CA GLY A 126 29.81 21.11 2.05
C GLY A 126 28.69 21.36 3.07
N GLU A 127 29.00 21.46 4.36
CA GLU A 127 27.97 21.73 5.39
C GLU A 127 27.52 23.19 5.39
N THR A 128 28.34 24.09 4.81
CA THR A 128 28.03 25.51 4.68
C THR A 128 28.22 25.99 3.24
N PHE A 129 27.56 27.10 2.92
CA PHE A 129 27.73 27.74 1.61
C PHE A 129 29.17 28.20 1.35
N GLU A 130 29.88 28.67 2.39
CA GLU A 130 31.30 29.07 2.24
C GLU A 130 32.21 27.87 1.94
N GLN A 131 31.99 26.72 2.58
CA GLN A 131 32.70 25.48 2.23
C GLN A 131 32.42 25.05 0.78
N ALA A 132 31.16 25.16 0.33
CA ALA A 132 30.83 24.85 -1.07
C ALA A 132 31.51 25.81 -2.06
N LYS A 133 31.64 27.11 -1.74
CA LYS A 133 32.41 28.07 -2.55
C LYS A 133 33.89 27.71 -2.58
N GLU A 134 34.46 27.32 -1.46
CA GLU A 134 35.85 26.90 -1.37
C GLU A 134 36.13 25.66 -2.22
N ILE A 135 35.27 24.65 -2.14
CA ILE A 135 35.36 23.46 -3.00
C ILE A 135 35.25 23.84 -4.48
N LYS A 136 34.32 24.74 -4.84
CA LYS A 136 34.21 25.25 -6.22
C LYS A 136 35.49 25.98 -6.67
N ARG A 137 36.11 26.77 -5.80
CA ARG A 137 37.39 27.46 -6.07
C ARG A 137 38.50 26.44 -6.32
N LEU A 138 38.66 25.45 -5.45
CA LEU A 138 39.64 24.37 -5.57
C LEU A 138 39.47 23.56 -6.87
N CYS A 139 38.23 23.20 -7.21
CA CYS A 139 37.93 22.49 -8.45
C CYS A 139 38.37 23.30 -9.68
N LYS A 140 38.16 24.63 -9.66
CA LYS A 140 38.61 25.51 -10.74
C LYS A 140 40.13 25.64 -10.82
N GLU A 141 40.80 25.82 -9.68
CA GLU A 141 42.25 26.02 -9.63
C GLU A 141 43.06 24.80 -10.05
N LYS A 142 42.59 23.61 -9.66
CA LYS A 142 43.26 22.34 -9.96
C LYS A 142 42.67 21.62 -11.17
N ASN A 143 41.69 22.24 -11.83
CA ASN A 143 40.89 21.62 -12.90
C ASN A 143 40.32 20.25 -12.52
N ILE A 144 39.79 20.12 -11.29
CA ILE A 144 39.15 18.90 -10.81
C ILE A 144 37.67 18.92 -11.21
N HIS A 145 37.20 17.87 -11.86
CA HIS A 145 35.81 17.70 -12.29
C HIS A 145 35.06 16.81 -11.31
N ILE A 146 34.12 17.40 -10.57
CA ILE A 146 33.34 16.67 -9.57
C ILE A 146 31.86 16.52 -9.98
N GLY A 147 31.29 15.35 -9.71
CA GLY A 147 29.85 15.14 -9.64
C GLY A 147 29.41 15.05 -8.17
N ILE A 148 28.42 15.84 -7.77
CA ILE A 148 27.81 15.67 -6.45
C ILE A 148 26.73 14.59 -6.55
N ASN A 149 26.71 13.65 -5.62
CA ASN A 149 25.80 12.50 -5.65
C ASN A 149 24.36 12.86 -5.26
N PHE A 150 23.71 13.67 -6.10
CA PHE A 150 22.26 13.91 -6.07
C PHE A 150 21.51 12.78 -6.79
N GLN A 151 21.62 11.58 -6.22
CA GLN A 151 21.10 10.34 -6.83
C GLN A 151 19.63 10.40 -7.23
N LEU A 152 18.79 11.19 -6.53
CA LEU A 152 17.36 11.28 -6.82
C LEU A 152 17.07 11.82 -8.24
N ARG A 153 17.96 12.63 -8.83
CA ARG A 153 17.85 13.07 -10.24
C ARG A 153 17.89 11.91 -11.24
N TYR A 154 18.58 10.84 -10.86
CA TYR A 154 18.84 9.68 -11.71
C TYR A 154 17.92 8.49 -11.38
N ALA A 155 16.99 8.67 -10.44
CA ALA A 155 15.99 7.66 -10.13
C ALA A 155 15.10 7.43 -11.36
N PRO A 156 14.78 6.17 -11.74
CA PRO A 156 14.09 5.86 -12.98
C PRO A 156 12.80 6.65 -13.21
N GLN A 157 11.97 6.75 -12.17
CA GLN A 157 10.73 7.52 -12.17
C GLN A 157 10.99 9.03 -12.31
N MET A 158 12.10 9.57 -11.81
CA MET A 158 12.44 10.99 -11.95
C MET A 158 12.97 11.31 -13.34
N LEU A 159 13.71 10.39 -13.96
CA LEU A 159 14.10 10.48 -15.37
C LEU A 159 12.85 10.47 -16.27
N ALA A 160 11.89 9.60 -15.98
CA ALA A 160 10.61 9.54 -16.68
C ALA A 160 9.78 10.82 -16.49
N VAL A 161 9.70 11.35 -15.27
CA VAL A 161 9.07 12.66 -14.99
C VAL A 161 9.72 13.76 -15.82
N LYS A 162 11.06 13.83 -15.84
CA LYS A 162 11.79 14.83 -16.62
C LYS A 162 11.50 14.73 -18.12
N ASP A 163 11.39 13.50 -18.64
CA ASP A 163 11.03 13.25 -20.03
C ASP A 163 9.57 13.68 -20.33
N LEU A 164 8.63 13.38 -19.43
CA LEU A 164 7.23 13.84 -19.55
C LEU A 164 7.10 15.37 -19.54
N LEU A 165 7.87 16.06 -18.69
CA LEU A 165 7.90 17.53 -18.66
C LEU A 165 8.49 18.11 -19.95
N LYS A 166 9.58 17.51 -20.47
CA LYS A 166 10.18 17.91 -21.76
C LYS A 166 9.22 17.75 -22.93
N ARG A 167 8.38 16.71 -22.89
CA ARG A 167 7.33 16.44 -23.89
C ARG A 167 6.07 17.28 -23.66
N GLU A 168 6.07 18.16 -22.66
CA GLU A 168 4.96 19.06 -22.31
C GLU A 168 3.63 18.32 -22.04
N VAL A 169 3.68 17.09 -21.53
CA VAL A 169 2.49 16.24 -21.35
C VAL A 169 1.49 16.83 -20.34
N LEU A 170 1.98 17.54 -19.33
CA LEU A 170 1.14 18.25 -18.34
C LEU A 170 0.73 19.65 -18.83
N GLY A 171 1.09 20.02 -20.06
CA GLY A 171 1.00 21.36 -20.62
C GLY A 171 2.24 22.19 -20.34
N LYS A 172 2.36 23.30 -21.08
CA LYS A 172 3.52 24.24 -21.01
C LYS A 172 3.67 24.96 -19.68
N LYS A 173 2.57 25.10 -18.93
CA LYS A 173 2.53 25.78 -17.64
C LYS A 173 2.20 24.79 -16.54
N LEU A 174 3.09 24.74 -15.56
CA LEU A 174 2.89 24.00 -14.32
C LEU A 174 2.21 24.92 -13.30
N THR A 175 1.34 24.37 -12.47
CA THR A 175 0.64 25.11 -11.42
C THR A 175 1.15 24.74 -10.04
N THR A 176 1.46 23.46 -9.83
CA THR A 176 1.82 22.94 -8.51
C THR A 176 2.96 21.94 -8.63
N ILE A 177 3.98 22.06 -7.78
CA ILE A 177 4.94 21.00 -7.51
C ILE A 177 4.96 20.75 -6.00
N GLU A 178 4.64 19.53 -5.60
CA GLU A 178 4.59 19.11 -4.21
C GLU A 178 5.52 17.92 -4.00
N ILE A 179 6.43 18.04 -3.04
CA ILE A 179 7.16 16.90 -2.50
C ILE A 179 6.65 16.64 -1.09
N HIS A 180 6.14 15.45 -0.85
CA HIS A 180 5.70 15.01 0.47
C HIS A 180 6.50 13.77 0.88
N VAL A 181 7.05 13.79 2.09
CA VAL A 181 7.79 12.67 2.66
C VAL A 181 7.41 12.53 4.12
N ASN A 182 6.88 11.38 4.49
CA ASN A 182 6.51 11.02 5.85
C ASN A 182 6.99 9.59 6.12
N THR A 183 8.24 9.45 6.56
CA THR A 183 8.93 8.15 6.65
C THR A 183 9.82 8.07 7.89
N HIS A 184 10.32 6.87 8.21
CA HIS A 184 11.34 6.71 9.24
C HIS A 184 12.72 6.70 8.59
N THR A 185 13.55 7.71 8.90
CA THR A 185 14.97 7.66 8.58
C THR A 185 15.76 7.29 9.83
N PRO A 186 16.56 6.21 9.81
CA PRO A 186 17.31 5.74 10.98
C PRO A 186 18.58 6.59 11.20
N PHE A 187 18.39 7.86 11.56
CA PHE A 187 19.47 8.84 11.74
C PHE A 187 20.49 8.43 12.80
N GLU A 188 20.12 7.56 13.75
CA GLU A 188 20.98 6.98 14.77
C GLU A 188 22.21 6.23 14.20
N ASN A 189 22.14 5.77 12.95
CA ASN A 189 23.25 5.13 12.26
C ASN A 189 24.40 6.12 11.95
N TRP A 190 24.15 7.43 12.04
CA TRP A 190 25.10 8.48 11.72
C TRP A 190 25.28 9.43 12.91
N LYS A 191 25.98 8.96 13.95
CA LYS A 191 26.21 9.72 15.19
C LYS A 191 26.79 11.13 15.00
N PHE A 192 27.51 11.38 13.91
CA PHE A 192 28.06 12.71 13.63
C PHE A 192 26.96 13.77 13.42
N LEU A 193 25.76 13.36 12.97
CA LEU A 193 24.63 14.25 12.74
C LEU A 193 24.09 14.88 14.03
N GLU A 194 24.35 14.30 15.21
CA GLU A 194 23.99 14.89 16.51
C GLU A 194 24.67 16.26 16.75
N LYS A 195 25.75 16.57 16.02
CA LYS A 195 26.51 17.82 16.14
C LYS A 195 26.20 18.83 15.02
N VAL A 196 25.40 18.44 14.03
CA VAL A 196 25.11 19.24 12.84
C VAL A 196 23.83 20.05 13.07
N THR A 197 23.90 21.36 12.87
CA THR A 197 22.72 22.25 12.87
C THR A 197 21.93 22.09 11.58
N HIS A 198 20.60 22.13 11.67
CA HIS A 198 19.70 21.97 10.51
C HIS A 198 20.00 20.71 9.68
N MET A 199 20.40 19.62 10.34
CA MET A 199 20.89 18.41 9.69
C MET A 199 19.91 17.82 8.67
N GLU A 200 18.60 17.88 8.89
CA GLU A 200 17.60 17.33 7.98
C GLU A 200 17.60 18.09 6.65
N LEU A 201 17.72 19.43 6.70
CA LEU A 201 17.83 20.28 5.52
C LEU A 201 19.09 19.95 4.71
N THR A 202 20.23 20.01 5.40
CA THR A 202 21.56 19.91 4.78
C THR A 202 21.85 18.51 4.24
N TYR A 203 21.45 17.47 4.98
CA TYR A 203 21.76 16.09 4.62
C TYR A 203 20.60 15.35 3.96
N HIS A 204 19.34 15.81 4.03
CA HIS A 204 18.21 15.06 3.48
C HIS A 204 17.36 15.85 2.50
N SER A 205 16.72 16.94 2.94
CA SER A 205 15.86 17.76 2.09
C SER A 205 16.60 18.41 0.91
N ILE A 206 17.94 18.49 0.98
CA ILE A 206 18.78 18.90 -0.15
C ILE A 206 18.50 18.09 -1.43
N HIS A 207 18.11 16.82 -1.34
CA HIS A 207 17.73 16.02 -2.50
C HIS A 207 16.48 16.57 -3.20
N TYR A 208 15.49 17.01 -2.43
CA TYR A 208 14.21 17.51 -2.94
C TYR A 208 14.37 18.91 -3.54
N ILE A 209 15.13 19.76 -2.85
CA ILE A 209 15.49 21.11 -3.34
C ILE A 209 16.25 20.99 -4.66
N ASP A 210 17.23 20.09 -4.71
CA ASP A 210 18.06 19.86 -5.88
C ASP A 210 17.28 19.28 -7.07
N LEU A 211 16.36 18.34 -6.80
CA LEU A 211 15.47 17.76 -7.80
C LEU A 211 14.53 18.81 -8.40
N ILE A 212 13.87 19.62 -7.58
CA ILE A 212 12.98 20.69 -8.07
C ILE A 212 13.73 21.65 -8.98
N ARG A 213 14.93 22.07 -8.58
CA ARG A 213 15.80 22.94 -9.41
C ARG A 213 16.18 22.28 -10.74
N ASP A 214 16.41 20.97 -10.75
CA ASP A 214 16.68 20.22 -11.99
C ASP A 214 15.46 20.16 -12.92
N LEU A 215 14.27 19.91 -12.35
CA LEU A 215 13.01 19.81 -13.09
C LEU A 215 12.56 21.15 -13.68
N LEU A 216 12.82 22.25 -12.99
CA LEU A 216 12.45 23.62 -13.42
C LEU A 216 13.59 24.35 -14.16
N SER A 217 14.73 23.70 -14.37
CA SER A 217 15.86 24.29 -15.09
C SER A 217 15.44 24.81 -16.47
N PRO A 218 15.86 26.02 -16.89
CA PRO A 218 16.93 26.85 -16.32
C PRO A 218 16.49 27.82 -15.22
N TRP A 219 15.25 27.73 -14.73
CA TRP A 219 14.73 28.65 -13.74
C TRP A 219 15.21 28.29 -12.32
N GLU A 220 15.46 29.32 -11.52
CA GLU A 220 15.90 29.20 -10.13
C GLU A 220 14.89 29.91 -9.23
N PRO A 221 14.70 29.45 -7.98
CA PRO A 221 13.75 30.08 -7.07
C PRO A 221 14.22 31.50 -6.71
N THR A 222 13.27 32.43 -6.65
CA THR A 222 13.49 33.84 -6.29
C THR A 222 13.45 34.09 -4.80
N SER A 223 12.67 33.29 -4.06
CA SER A 223 12.62 33.34 -2.60
C SER A 223 12.28 31.98 -1.98
N VAL A 224 12.62 31.82 -0.70
CA VAL A 224 12.35 30.60 0.08
C VAL A 224 11.75 30.97 1.44
N GLN A 225 10.69 30.26 1.83
CA GLN A 225 10.19 30.22 3.21
C GLN A 225 10.42 28.82 3.76
N CYS A 226 10.91 28.73 5.00
CA CYS A 226 11.28 27.45 5.60
C CYS A 226 10.91 27.42 7.08
N HIS A 227 10.31 26.32 7.52
CA HIS A 227 10.12 25.98 8.92
C HIS A 227 10.65 24.58 9.17
N SER A 228 11.65 24.45 10.04
CA SER A 228 12.23 23.15 10.42
C SER A 228 12.18 23.01 11.94
N CYS A 229 11.88 21.79 12.43
CA CYS A 229 11.67 21.57 13.85
C CYS A 229 12.20 20.22 14.36
N LYS A 230 12.47 20.19 15.67
CA LYS A 230 12.84 18.99 16.43
C LYS A 230 11.62 18.08 16.64
N HIS A 231 11.92 16.83 16.98
CA HIS A 231 10.92 15.90 17.48
C HIS A 231 11.22 15.55 18.95
N ILE A 232 10.18 15.46 19.78
CA ILE A 232 10.33 15.24 21.22
C ILE A 232 11.07 13.93 21.56
N ASN A 233 10.89 12.90 20.73
CA ASN A 233 11.56 11.60 20.88
C ASN A 233 12.96 11.54 20.22
N GLN A 234 13.45 12.64 19.65
CA GLN A 234 14.81 12.75 19.09
C GLN A 234 15.50 14.02 19.59
N PRO A 235 15.71 14.16 20.91
CA PRO A 235 16.20 15.41 21.50
C PRO A 235 17.64 15.77 21.09
N LYS A 236 18.41 14.79 20.62
CA LYS A 236 19.80 14.97 20.20
C LYS A 236 19.95 15.52 18.77
N LEU A 237 18.92 15.41 17.94
CA LEU A 237 18.94 15.90 16.57
C LEU A 237 18.35 17.32 16.52
N ASP A 238 18.96 18.19 15.72
CA ASP A 238 18.54 19.59 15.64
C ASP A 238 17.25 19.80 14.84
N SER A 239 16.96 18.92 13.89
CA SER A 239 15.72 18.93 13.10
C SER A 239 15.50 17.54 12.49
N VAL A 240 14.23 17.15 12.33
CA VAL A 240 13.85 15.91 11.62
C VAL A 240 12.57 16.09 10.79
N ARG A 241 12.02 17.30 10.76
CA ARG A 241 10.80 17.66 10.03
C ARG A 241 10.97 19.05 9.46
N THR A 242 10.63 19.24 8.19
CA THR A 242 10.78 20.52 7.52
C THR A 242 9.63 20.78 6.55
N HIS A 243 9.18 22.02 6.51
CA HIS A 243 8.29 22.54 5.47
C HIS A 243 9.00 23.68 4.75
N LEU A 244 9.12 23.57 3.43
CA LEU A 244 9.63 24.62 2.55
C LEU A 244 8.58 25.05 1.53
N SER A 245 8.60 26.34 1.21
CA SER A 245 7.90 26.92 0.06
C SER A 245 8.92 27.69 -0.79
N LEU A 246 8.95 27.42 -2.08
CA LEU A 246 9.86 28.05 -3.05
C LEU A 246 9.06 28.90 -4.03
N SER A 247 9.37 30.19 -4.13
CA SER A 247 8.76 31.09 -5.11
C SER A 247 9.59 31.14 -6.38
N TYR A 248 8.92 31.13 -7.54
CA TYR A 248 9.52 31.34 -8.86
C TYR A 248 8.92 32.59 -9.54
N GLU A 249 8.54 33.59 -8.74
CA GLU A 249 7.79 34.80 -9.16
C GLU A 249 8.29 35.49 -10.44
N ASN A 250 9.61 35.54 -10.66
CA ASN A 250 10.20 36.19 -11.84
C ASN A 250 9.95 35.41 -13.14
N ASN A 251 9.58 34.14 -13.04
CA ASN A 251 9.54 33.18 -14.13
C ASN A 251 8.11 32.67 -14.34
N ASP A 252 7.48 32.20 -13.26
CA ASP A 252 6.04 31.89 -13.24
C ASP A 252 5.45 32.25 -11.86
N PRO A 253 4.73 33.38 -11.75
CA PRO A 253 4.14 33.81 -10.48
C PRO A 253 2.97 32.94 -10.02
N GLN A 254 2.46 32.03 -10.86
CA GLN A 254 1.36 31.12 -10.53
C GLN A 254 1.87 29.75 -10.08
N LEU A 255 3.15 29.46 -10.25
CA LEU A 255 3.74 28.18 -9.86
C LEU A 255 3.91 28.12 -8.35
N TYR A 256 3.18 27.22 -7.71
CA TYR A 256 3.28 26.93 -6.29
C TYR A 256 4.18 25.71 -6.04
N VAL A 257 5.28 25.87 -5.30
CA VAL A 257 6.22 24.79 -5.01
C VAL A 257 6.36 24.58 -3.51
N THR A 258 6.08 23.38 -3.03
CA THR A 258 6.20 23.03 -1.61
C THR A 258 6.94 21.71 -1.39
N ILE A 259 7.70 21.64 -0.30
CA ILE A 259 8.37 20.44 0.20
C ILE A 259 7.93 20.25 1.65
N HIS A 260 7.37 19.11 1.98
CA HIS A 260 6.98 18.76 3.34
C HIS A 260 7.60 17.42 3.73
N THR A 261 8.48 17.44 4.72
CA THR A 261 9.21 16.26 5.20
C THR A 261 8.94 15.99 6.68
N ASN A 262 8.75 14.73 6.99
CA ASN A 262 8.79 14.16 8.33
C ASN A 262 9.57 12.85 8.29
N HIS A 263 10.82 12.90 8.77
CA HIS A 263 11.72 11.75 8.80
C HIS A 263 11.68 10.98 10.13
N PHE A 264 10.73 11.31 11.01
CA PHE A 264 10.53 10.63 12.28
C PHE A 264 9.16 9.94 12.38
N HIS A 265 8.67 9.38 11.27
CA HIS A 265 7.42 8.62 11.27
C HIS A 265 7.66 7.15 11.68
N THR A 266 7.36 6.79 12.93
CA THR A 266 7.67 5.46 13.48
C THR A 266 6.48 4.49 13.54
N TRP A 267 5.38 4.79 12.86
CA TRP A 267 4.14 3.97 12.96
C TRP A 267 4.04 2.85 11.91
N GLY A 268 5.13 2.55 11.21
CA GLY A 268 5.21 1.51 10.19
C GLY A 268 4.86 2.00 8.78
N ILE A 269 5.28 1.20 7.79
CA ILE A 269 5.23 1.51 6.35
C ILE A 269 3.82 1.81 5.84
N LYS A 270 2.81 1.11 6.37
CA LYS A 270 1.38 1.31 6.01
C LYS A 270 0.89 2.76 6.17
N TYR A 271 1.49 3.52 7.10
CA TYR A 271 1.12 4.92 7.36
C TYR A 271 2.20 5.90 6.91
N ALA A 272 3.25 5.39 6.28
CA ALA A 272 4.28 6.20 5.65
C ALA A 272 3.80 6.62 4.25
N ASP A 273 4.32 7.74 3.76
CA ASP A 273 4.04 8.18 2.40
C ASP A 273 5.24 8.96 1.85
N SER A 274 5.57 8.79 0.57
CA SER A 274 6.68 9.52 -0.04
C SER A 274 6.48 9.69 -1.54
N TYR A 275 6.39 10.94 -1.98
CA TYR A 275 6.07 11.24 -3.37
C TYR A 275 6.47 12.64 -3.83
N LEU A 276 6.61 12.76 -5.14
CA LEU A 276 6.54 13.99 -5.91
C LEU A 276 5.20 14.02 -6.66
N LYS A 277 4.50 15.16 -6.62
CA LYS A 277 3.31 15.41 -7.43
C LYS A 277 3.53 16.68 -8.23
N ILE A 278 3.21 16.65 -9.52
CA ILE A 278 3.28 17.82 -10.40
C ILE A 278 1.94 17.97 -11.11
N GLU A 279 1.36 19.15 -10.98
CA GLU A 279 0.14 19.55 -11.67
C GLU A 279 0.49 20.61 -12.71
N GLY A 280 -0.07 20.46 -13.90
CA GLY A 280 -0.02 21.46 -14.95
C GLY A 280 -1.39 21.68 -15.57
N ALA A 281 -1.47 22.61 -16.52
CA ALA A 281 -2.73 23.01 -17.14
C ALA A 281 -3.51 21.86 -17.83
N GLN A 282 -2.85 20.75 -18.16
CA GLN A 282 -3.42 19.66 -18.97
C GLN A 282 -3.37 18.29 -18.30
N GLY A 283 -2.80 18.19 -17.09
CA GLY A 283 -2.72 16.92 -16.39
C GLY A 283 -1.99 17.00 -15.06
N VAL A 284 -1.92 15.85 -14.40
CA VAL A 284 -1.20 15.64 -13.14
C VAL A 284 -0.37 14.37 -13.25
N LEU A 285 0.83 14.40 -12.68
CA LEU A 285 1.59 13.19 -12.39
C LEU A 285 1.88 13.07 -10.91
N ARG A 286 2.04 11.83 -10.47
CA ARG A 286 2.48 11.47 -9.12
C ARG A 286 3.57 10.40 -9.24
N ALA A 287 4.76 10.72 -8.76
CA ALA A 287 5.88 9.81 -8.67
C ALA A 287 6.13 9.41 -7.20
N GLN A 288 5.83 8.17 -6.82
CA GLN A 288 6.19 7.61 -5.52
C GLN A 288 7.71 7.42 -5.43
N MET A 289 8.29 7.80 -4.29
CA MET A 289 9.71 7.63 -3.98
C MET A 289 9.88 6.47 -3.00
N GLY A 290 9.84 5.25 -3.53
CA GLY A 290 9.91 4.01 -2.76
C GLY A 290 11.17 3.88 -1.91
N LEU A 291 12.32 4.36 -2.41
CA LEU A 291 13.58 4.41 -1.66
C LEU A 291 13.47 5.17 -0.33
N GLN A 292 12.60 6.18 -0.24
CA GLN A 292 12.44 6.99 0.98
C GLN A 292 11.54 6.32 2.02
N LEU A 293 10.65 5.43 1.57
CA LEU A 293 9.70 4.72 2.42
C LEU A 293 10.42 3.68 3.30
N GLU A 294 11.47 3.02 2.79
CA GLU A 294 12.28 2.06 3.55
C GLU A 294 13.78 2.08 3.18
N TYR A 295 14.64 2.40 4.15
CA TYR A 295 16.10 2.33 4.04
C TYR A 295 16.60 0.90 4.29
N GLY A 296 16.32 -0.02 3.35
CA GLY A 296 16.69 -1.43 3.48
C GLY A 296 16.73 -2.18 2.15
N ASP A 297 16.86 -3.50 2.22
CA ASP A 297 16.73 -4.36 1.05
C ASP A 297 15.25 -4.47 0.63
N GLN A 298 14.31 -4.43 1.59
CA GLN A 298 12.86 -4.45 1.35
C GLN A 298 12.31 -3.07 1.02
N ARG A 299 12.46 -2.62 -0.23
CA ARG A 299 12.01 -1.28 -0.64
C ARG A 299 10.63 -1.36 -1.28
N ASP A 300 9.74 -0.46 -0.87
CA ASP A 300 8.54 -0.19 -1.67
C ASP A 300 8.96 0.23 -3.08
N PRO A 301 8.24 -0.20 -4.13
CA PRO A 301 8.61 0.15 -5.49
C PRO A 301 8.40 1.64 -5.75
N ASP A 302 9.29 2.22 -6.55
CA ASP A 302 9.04 3.49 -7.22
C ASP A 302 7.86 3.32 -8.19
N ARG A 303 6.90 4.25 -8.19
CA ARG A 303 5.71 4.22 -9.06
C ARG A 303 5.52 5.56 -9.74
N LEU A 304 5.07 5.57 -10.98
CA LEU A 304 4.69 6.77 -11.71
C LEU A 304 3.25 6.64 -12.20
N GLU A 305 2.41 7.56 -11.73
CA GLU A 305 1.00 7.69 -12.12
C GLU A 305 0.85 8.98 -12.94
N LEU A 306 0.11 8.91 -14.06
CA LEU A 306 -0.13 10.03 -14.96
C LEU A 306 -1.62 10.08 -15.31
N SER A 307 -2.21 11.26 -15.25
CA SER A 307 -3.59 11.54 -15.67
C SER A 307 -3.64 12.83 -16.48
N THR A 308 -4.28 12.81 -17.64
CA THR A 308 -4.55 14.00 -18.45
C THR A 308 -6.05 14.29 -18.51
N ASN A 309 -6.42 15.52 -18.83
CA ASN A 309 -7.80 15.95 -18.90
C ASN A 309 -8.55 15.31 -20.08
N GLU A 310 -9.12 14.12 -19.90
CA GLU A 310 -10.25 13.64 -20.71
C GLU A 310 -11.57 13.99 -20.02
N MET A 311 -12.03 15.23 -20.20
CA MET A 311 -13.38 15.65 -19.78
C MET A 311 -14.41 15.38 -20.89
N ASN A 312 -14.64 14.11 -21.21
CA ASN A 312 -15.77 13.71 -22.07
C ASN A 312 -16.99 13.23 -21.25
N GLY A 313 -16.83 13.00 -19.93
CA GLY A 313 -17.86 12.43 -19.05
C GLY A 313 -19.22 13.15 -19.07
N PRO A 314 -19.30 14.47 -18.83
CA PRO A 314 -20.58 15.17 -18.81
C PRO A 314 -21.28 15.18 -20.18
N MET A 315 -20.53 15.49 -21.25
CA MET A 315 -21.09 15.56 -22.61
C MET A 315 -21.50 14.18 -23.15
N SER A 316 -20.68 13.15 -22.91
CA SER A 316 -21.01 11.77 -23.24
C SER A 316 -22.27 11.31 -22.51
N SER A 317 -22.43 11.66 -21.22
CA SER A 317 -23.64 11.32 -20.45
C SER A 317 -24.90 11.95 -21.04
N VAL A 318 -24.81 13.19 -21.53
CA VAL A 318 -25.93 13.90 -22.19
C VAL A 318 -26.24 13.29 -23.56
N ILE A 319 -25.21 13.01 -24.39
CA ILE A 319 -25.37 12.40 -25.71
C ILE A 319 -26.00 11.01 -25.60
N ARG A 320 -25.51 10.18 -24.68
CA ARG A 320 -26.05 8.84 -24.43
C ARG A 320 -27.51 8.89 -23.97
N MET A 321 -27.89 9.84 -23.13
CA MET A 321 -29.30 10.05 -22.75
C MET A 321 -30.14 10.47 -23.96
N ALA A 322 -29.66 11.40 -24.78
CA ALA A 322 -30.34 11.84 -26.00
C ALA A 322 -30.51 10.71 -27.03
N GLN A 323 -29.62 9.73 -27.04
CA GLN A 323 -29.68 8.54 -27.89
C GLN A 323 -30.45 7.36 -27.26
N GLY A 324 -30.94 7.51 -26.02
CA GLY A 324 -31.65 6.44 -25.30
C GLY A 324 -30.75 5.32 -24.77
N GLU A 325 -29.43 5.53 -24.73
CA GLU A 325 -28.43 4.56 -24.26
C GLU A 325 -28.23 4.58 -22.73
N THR A 326 -28.85 5.54 -22.03
CA THR A 326 -28.90 5.63 -20.57
C THR A 326 -30.16 6.36 -20.16
N GLU A 327 -30.76 5.97 -19.03
CA GLU A 327 -31.97 6.59 -18.47
C GLU A 327 -31.67 7.70 -17.44
N LYS A 328 -30.39 7.95 -17.15
CA LYS A 328 -29.97 8.94 -16.14
C LYS A 328 -28.67 9.64 -16.52
N ILE A 329 -28.65 10.97 -16.37
CA ILE A 329 -27.45 11.79 -16.41
C ILE A 329 -26.89 11.85 -14.99
N LEU A 330 -25.63 11.44 -14.79
CA LEU A 330 -25.01 11.38 -13.46
C LEU A 330 -24.85 12.76 -12.80
N THR A 331 -24.67 13.81 -13.61
CA THR A 331 -24.59 15.21 -13.18
C THR A 331 -25.84 16.00 -13.60
N SER A 332 -27.04 15.48 -13.32
CA SER A 332 -28.28 16.18 -13.64
C SER A 332 -28.45 17.45 -12.80
N GLU A 333 -29.39 18.31 -13.18
CA GLU A 333 -29.79 19.50 -12.45
C GLU A 333 -30.17 19.20 -10.99
N ASP A 334 -30.85 18.08 -10.75
CA ASP A 334 -31.26 17.62 -9.40
C ASP A 334 -30.07 17.20 -8.52
N ASP A 335 -28.96 16.79 -9.13
CA ASP A 335 -27.73 16.45 -8.43
C ASP A 335 -26.87 17.71 -8.21
N ALA A 336 -26.67 18.49 -9.26
CA ALA A 336 -25.88 19.71 -9.25
C ALA A 336 -26.40 20.77 -8.26
N ILE A 337 -27.72 20.88 -8.08
CA ILE A 337 -28.31 21.85 -7.15
C ILE A 337 -27.96 21.58 -5.68
N LYS A 338 -27.69 20.31 -5.31
CA LYS A 338 -27.23 19.94 -3.97
C LYS A 338 -25.78 20.40 -3.75
N THR A 339 -24.95 20.29 -4.76
CA THR A 339 -23.58 20.84 -4.77
C THR A 339 -23.61 22.35 -4.62
N MET A 340 -24.48 23.05 -5.35
CA MET A 340 -24.65 24.50 -5.21
C MET A 340 -25.12 24.92 -3.82
N ALA A 341 -25.99 24.14 -3.17
CA ALA A 341 -26.41 24.38 -1.80
C ALA A 341 -25.23 24.32 -0.80
N ILE A 342 -24.23 23.47 -1.05
CA ILE A 342 -23.01 23.37 -0.24
C ILE A 342 -22.09 24.58 -0.51
N VAL A 343 -21.91 24.95 -1.78
CA VAL A 343 -21.10 26.12 -2.18
C VAL A 343 -21.65 27.41 -1.56
N GLU A 344 -22.96 27.60 -1.60
CA GLU A 344 -23.62 28.76 -0.99
C GLU A 344 -23.45 28.78 0.54
N ALA A 345 -23.61 27.62 1.19
CA ALA A 345 -23.36 27.50 2.63
C ALA A 345 -21.90 27.81 3.00
N ALA A 346 -20.93 27.43 2.16
CA ALA A 346 -19.52 27.73 2.35
C ALA A 346 -19.23 29.23 2.16
N TYR A 347 -19.82 29.87 1.15
CA TYR A 347 -19.67 31.31 0.90
C TYR A 347 -20.27 32.17 2.03
N GLN A 348 -21.44 31.77 2.54
CA GLN A 348 -22.06 32.39 3.70
C GLN A 348 -21.21 32.22 4.97
N ASN A 349 -20.51 31.10 5.14
CA ASN A 349 -19.57 30.92 6.24
C ASN A 349 -18.31 31.82 6.12
N LEU A 350 -17.80 31.99 4.89
CA LEU A 350 -16.62 32.81 4.58
C LEU A 350 -16.84 34.31 4.83
N THR A 351 -18.06 34.80 4.59
CA THR A 351 -18.43 36.22 4.73
C THR A 351 -18.83 36.61 6.16
N MET A 352 -18.87 35.65 7.10
CA MET A 352 -19.16 35.91 8.51
C MET A 352 -17.89 36.19 9.33
N ASP A 353 -18.07 37.04 10.35
CA ASP A 353 -17.05 37.41 11.33
C ASP A 353 -16.46 36.17 12.03
N SER A 354 -15.15 36.14 12.26
CA SER A 354 -14.41 34.93 12.69
C SER A 354 -14.97 34.31 13.97
N ASP A 355 -15.50 35.15 14.85
CA ASP A 355 -16.00 34.76 16.17
C ASP A 355 -17.46 34.27 16.15
N LYS A 356 -18.12 34.27 14.98
CA LYS A 356 -19.53 33.88 14.79
C LYS A 356 -19.73 32.71 13.84
N ARG A 357 -18.65 32.03 13.42
CA ARG A 357 -18.74 30.88 12.51
C ARG A 357 -19.41 29.69 13.22
N GLU A 358 -20.64 29.37 12.83
CA GLU A 358 -21.34 28.14 13.24
C GLU A 358 -21.40 27.11 12.08
N LEU A 359 -21.65 25.84 12.44
CA LEU A 359 -21.85 24.74 11.49
C LEU A 359 -23.18 24.91 10.74
N PHE A 360 -23.12 25.20 9.44
CA PHE A 360 -24.31 25.25 8.59
C PHE A 360 -24.77 23.84 8.21
N VAL A 361 -26.06 23.56 8.40
CA VAL A 361 -26.68 22.29 7.97
C VAL A 361 -27.19 22.44 6.55
N VAL A 362 -26.59 21.71 5.63
CA VAL A 362 -27.02 21.66 4.21
C VAL A 362 -28.44 21.06 4.15
N PRO A 363 -29.41 21.75 3.53
CA PRO A 363 -30.80 21.28 3.47
C PRO A 363 -30.89 19.96 2.70
N LYS A 364 -31.59 18.96 3.28
CA LYS A 364 -31.75 17.62 2.70
C LYS A 364 -32.62 17.59 1.42
N ASN A 365 -33.37 18.66 1.15
CA ASN A 365 -34.14 18.84 -0.09
C ASN A 365 -34.12 20.34 -0.48
N PRO A 366 -33.30 20.75 -1.47
CA PRO A 366 -33.19 22.15 -1.90
C PRO A 366 -34.48 22.72 -2.51
N THR A 367 -35.44 21.87 -2.88
CA THR A 367 -36.69 22.24 -3.57
C THR A 367 -37.90 22.38 -2.64
N ALA A 368 -37.75 22.14 -1.32
CA ALA A 368 -38.84 22.31 -0.38
C ALA A 368 -39.02 23.79 -0.02
N ASP A 369 -40.19 24.33 -0.38
CA ASP A 369 -40.61 25.71 -0.18
C ASP A 369 -40.31 26.19 1.27
N VAL A 370 -39.37 27.13 1.41
CA VAL A 370 -38.89 27.64 2.70
C VAL A 370 -39.87 28.65 3.24
N GLN A 371 -40.86 28.19 4.02
CA GLN A 371 -41.50 29.01 5.04
C GLN A 371 -41.07 28.55 6.43
N SER A 372 -39.86 28.94 6.84
CA SER A 372 -39.38 28.75 8.21
C SER A 372 -39.98 29.80 9.15
N SER A 373 -40.98 29.41 9.94
CA SER A 373 -41.43 30.23 11.07
C SER A 373 -40.31 30.30 12.13
N ASN A 374 -39.77 31.49 12.43
CA ASN A 374 -38.71 31.78 13.42
C ASN A 374 -39.16 31.60 14.89
N THR A 375 -39.94 30.56 15.18
CA THR A 375 -40.51 30.30 16.51
C THR A 375 -40.36 28.83 16.91
N CYS A 376 -40.08 28.61 18.20
CA CYS A 376 -39.91 27.32 18.82
C CYS A 376 -41.21 26.52 18.74
N LYS A 377 -41.17 25.32 18.14
CA LYS A 377 -42.37 24.49 17.97
C LYS A 377 -42.94 23.96 19.31
N VAL A 378 -42.17 24.01 20.40
CA VAL A 378 -42.61 23.56 21.74
C VAL A 378 -43.32 24.67 22.53
N CYS A 379 -42.80 25.91 22.54
CA CYS A 379 -43.34 26.99 23.39
C CYS A 379 -43.54 28.34 22.68
N GLY A 380 -43.32 28.41 21.36
CA GLY A 380 -43.52 29.61 20.56
C GLY A 380 -42.45 30.70 20.70
N ASP A 381 -41.45 30.51 21.57
CA ASP A 381 -40.36 31.47 21.80
C ASP A 381 -39.56 31.73 20.52
N LYS A 382 -39.04 32.95 20.35
CA LYS A 382 -38.26 33.30 19.14
C LYS A 382 -36.99 32.47 19.10
N THR A 383 -36.75 31.81 17.98
CA THR A 383 -35.53 31.02 17.81
C THR A 383 -35.23 30.77 16.34
N THR A 384 -33.95 30.83 16.02
CA THR A 384 -33.37 30.36 14.75
C THR A 384 -32.68 29.00 14.93
N ILE A 385 -32.73 28.43 16.15
CA ILE A 385 -31.98 27.24 16.53
C ILE A 385 -32.81 25.99 16.23
N MET A 386 -32.22 25.07 15.47
CA MET A 386 -32.77 23.74 15.21
C MET A 386 -32.13 22.72 16.16
N TYR A 387 -32.93 21.97 16.91
CA TYR A 387 -32.47 20.90 17.80
C TYR A 387 -33.13 19.58 17.41
N LEU A 388 -32.33 18.58 17.08
CA LEU A 388 -32.78 17.28 16.55
C LEU A 388 -33.73 17.43 15.33
N GLY A 389 -33.48 18.41 14.46
CA GLY A 389 -34.28 18.67 13.26
C GLY A 389 -35.56 19.48 13.51
N ILE A 390 -35.83 19.95 14.73
CA ILE A 390 -37.02 20.73 15.09
C ILE A 390 -36.62 22.11 15.62
N SER A 391 -37.30 23.17 15.18
CA SER A 391 -37.08 24.54 15.71
C SER A 391 -37.40 24.59 17.20
N CYS A 392 -36.39 24.82 18.04
CA CYS A 392 -36.48 24.67 19.48
C CYS A 392 -35.57 25.66 20.20
N CYS A 393 -36.16 26.50 21.06
CA CYS A 393 -35.38 27.46 21.83
C CYS A 393 -34.50 26.79 22.90
N SER A 394 -33.45 27.49 23.34
CA SER A 394 -32.46 26.99 24.31
C SER A 394 -33.09 26.46 25.61
N SER A 395 -34.19 27.07 26.07
CA SER A 395 -34.92 26.63 27.26
C SER A 395 -35.57 25.25 27.05
N CYS A 396 -36.23 25.02 25.91
CA CYS A 396 -36.88 23.75 25.61
C CYS A 396 -35.88 22.63 25.28
N LYS A 397 -34.75 22.96 24.63
CA LYS A 397 -33.61 22.06 24.42
C LYS A 397 -33.07 21.51 25.74
N MET A 398 -32.72 22.41 26.67
CA MET A 398 -32.17 22.02 27.98
C MET A 398 -33.20 21.28 28.84
N PHE A 399 -34.47 21.69 28.75
CA PHE A 399 -35.57 20.97 29.39
C PHE A 399 -35.67 19.54 28.86
N PHE A 400 -35.71 19.33 27.54
CA PHE A 400 -35.81 17.98 26.97
C PHE A 400 -34.64 17.09 27.40
N ARG A 401 -33.39 17.57 27.29
CA ARG A 401 -32.20 16.79 27.66
C ARG A 401 -32.20 16.32 29.13
N ARG A 402 -32.76 17.11 30.06
CA ARG A 402 -32.84 16.77 31.48
C ARG A 402 -33.99 15.82 31.84
N ASN A 403 -34.94 15.64 30.93
CA ASN A 403 -36.23 15.03 31.23
C ASN A 403 -36.59 13.87 30.31
N VAL A 404 -35.86 13.68 29.21
CA VAL A 404 -36.07 12.64 28.20
C VAL A 404 -35.94 11.22 28.76
N ASP A 405 -35.18 11.04 29.84
CA ASP A 405 -35.00 9.75 30.51
C ASP A 405 -36.14 9.40 31.48
N LEU A 406 -37.04 10.36 31.74
CA LEU A 406 -38.24 10.08 32.53
C LEU A 406 -39.28 9.38 31.68
N ASN A 407 -39.88 8.33 32.23
CA ASN A 407 -41.06 7.73 31.63
C ASN A 407 -42.22 8.73 31.73
N VAL A 408 -42.70 9.25 30.60
CA VAL A 408 -43.81 10.22 30.55
C VAL A 408 -45.07 9.62 31.17
N ASP A 409 -45.25 8.30 31.09
CA ASP A 409 -46.41 7.58 31.62
C ASP A 409 -46.41 7.50 33.15
N THR A 410 -45.28 7.73 33.81
CA THR A 410 -45.18 7.81 35.28
C THR A 410 -45.20 9.25 35.81
N GLN A 411 -45.30 10.23 34.92
CA GLN A 411 -45.45 11.63 35.28
C GLN A 411 -46.92 12.02 35.22
N HIS A 412 -47.41 12.73 36.23
CA HIS A 412 -48.78 13.23 36.25
C HIS A 412 -48.81 14.74 36.05
N CYS A 413 -49.80 15.22 35.29
CA CYS A 413 -50.10 16.63 35.23
C CYS A 413 -50.65 17.10 36.59
N VAL A 414 -50.15 18.21 37.11
CA VAL A 414 -50.68 18.85 38.33
C VAL A 414 -51.96 19.66 38.08
N PHE A 415 -52.51 19.59 36.86
CA PHE A 415 -53.73 20.26 36.40
C PHE A 415 -54.62 19.24 35.64
N THR A 416 -55.08 19.55 34.41
CA THR A 416 -56.05 18.75 33.64
C THR A 416 -55.43 17.85 32.55
N GLY A 417 -54.10 17.77 32.47
CA GLY A 417 -53.42 16.95 31.45
C GLY A 417 -53.21 17.61 30.08
N ASN A 418 -53.74 18.82 29.87
CA ASN A 418 -53.69 19.58 28.60
C ASN A 418 -53.28 21.05 28.80
N CYS A 419 -52.27 21.32 29.63
CA CYS A 419 -51.78 22.69 29.85
C CYS A 419 -51.25 23.31 28.55
N ASP A 420 -51.64 24.56 28.27
CA ASP A 420 -51.07 25.32 27.18
C ASP A 420 -49.60 25.67 27.46
N ILE A 421 -48.70 25.38 26.52
CA ILE A 421 -47.25 25.57 26.66
C ILE A 421 -46.83 26.72 25.75
N ASN A 422 -46.59 27.88 26.36
CA ASN A 422 -46.08 29.08 25.71
C ASN A 422 -44.89 29.66 26.49
N VAL A 423 -44.31 30.76 26.03
CA VAL A 423 -43.09 31.38 26.63
C VAL A 423 -43.25 31.63 28.13
N ASN A 424 -44.45 32.00 28.57
CA ASN A 424 -44.76 32.36 29.95
C ASN A 424 -45.21 31.15 30.78
N SER A 425 -45.92 30.19 30.20
CA SER A 425 -46.49 29.04 30.92
C SER A 425 -45.62 27.77 30.88
N ARG A 426 -44.57 27.72 30.06
CA ARG A 426 -43.69 26.54 29.90
C ARG A 426 -43.01 26.05 31.19
N GLY A 427 -42.96 26.87 32.24
CA GLY A 427 -42.45 26.45 33.56
C GLY A 427 -43.47 25.72 34.43
N ALA A 428 -44.77 25.88 34.15
CA ALA A 428 -45.85 25.51 35.08
C ALA A 428 -46.14 24.01 35.14
N CYS A 429 -45.95 23.27 34.04
CA CYS A 429 -46.22 21.84 34.00
C CYS A 429 -45.15 21.06 33.23
N ARG A 430 -44.34 20.30 33.97
CA ARG A 430 -43.29 19.42 33.42
C ARG A 430 -43.86 18.33 32.51
N TYR A 431 -44.96 17.69 32.92
CA TYR A 431 -45.63 16.63 32.14
C TYR A 431 -46.07 17.12 30.76
N CYS A 432 -46.91 18.16 30.70
CA CYS A 432 -47.46 18.68 29.45
C CYS A 432 -46.36 19.23 28.52
N ARG A 433 -45.30 19.84 29.07
CA ARG A 433 -44.16 20.32 28.28
C ARG A 433 -43.34 19.18 27.69
N LEU A 434 -43.08 18.12 28.45
CA LEU A 434 -42.34 16.95 27.97
C LEU A 434 -43.16 16.17 26.91
N LYS A 435 -44.46 16.00 27.16
CA LYS A 435 -45.42 15.45 26.18
C LYS A 435 -45.42 16.26 24.89
N LYS A 436 -45.40 17.60 24.98
CA LYS A 436 -45.31 18.47 23.80
C LYS A 436 -43.98 18.31 23.06
N CYS A 437 -42.85 18.18 23.76
CA CYS A 437 -41.54 17.92 23.15
C CYS A 437 -41.57 16.65 22.27
N PHE A 438 -42.11 15.54 22.77
CA PHE A 438 -42.25 14.32 21.98
C PHE A 438 -43.22 14.49 20.81
N SER A 439 -44.35 15.18 21.02
CA SER A 439 -45.33 15.41 19.95
C SER A 439 -44.81 16.22 18.77
N VAL A 440 -43.82 17.09 18.99
CA VAL A 440 -43.19 17.87 17.90
C VAL A 440 -41.98 17.16 17.28
N GLY A 441 -41.70 15.91 17.66
CA GLY A 441 -40.68 15.08 17.03
C GLY A 441 -39.33 15.00 17.77
N LEU A 442 -39.20 15.55 18.98
CA LEU A 442 -37.98 15.35 19.77
C LEU A 442 -37.96 13.93 20.35
N GLN A 443 -36.93 13.13 20.02
CA GLN A 443 -36.82 11.72 20.44
C GLN A 443 -35.49 11.41 21.14
N LYS A 444 -35.51 10.42 22.03
CA LYS A 444 -34.36 10.02 22.86
C LYS A 444 -33.22 9.39 22.05
N ASP A 445 -33.55 8.57 21.05
CA ASP A 445 -32.56 7.78 20.31
C ASP A 445 -31.61 8.65 19.48
N LEU A 446 -32.05 9.84 19.10
CA LEU A 446 -31.24 10.81 18.37
C LEU A 446 -30.13 11.44 19.21
N LEU A 447 -30.19 11.34 20.56
CA LEU A 447 -29.16 11.89 21.46
C LEU A 447 -27.90 11.03 21.54
N ARG A 448 -27.99 9.73 21.24
CA ARG A 448 -26.85 8.80 21.30
C ARG A 448 -25.91 8.88 20.09
N SER A 449 -26.37 9.52 19.01
CA SER A 449 -25.61 9.66 17.76
C SER A 449 -24.58 10.80 17.79
N SER A 450 -24.53 11.61 18.85
CA SER A 450 -23.66 12.79 18.93
C SER A 450 -22.97 12.92 20.29
N PHE A 451 -22.03 12.02 20.61
CA PHE A 451 -20.98 12.26 21.62
C PHE A 451 -19.75 11.37 21.33
N THR A 452 -18.81 11.90 20.55
CA THR A 452 -17.39 11.48 20.55
C THR A 452 -16.54 12.73 20.73
N ALA A 453 -15.98 12.94 21.93
CA ALA A 453 -14.66 13.56 22.17
C ALA A 453 -14.34 13.81 23.67
N HIS A 454 -13.42 13.00 24.21
CA HIS A 454 -12.20 13.33 24.98
C HIS A 454 -12.16 14.28 26.22
N ASN A 455 -11.65 13.69 27.32
CA ASN A 455 -10.67 14.13 28.35
C ASN A 455 -10.99 15.22 29.40
N TYR A 456 -10.84 14.89 30.71
CA TYR A 456 -9.77 15.37 31.63
C TYR A 456 -9.86 14.74 33.06
N GLY A 457 -8.72 14.19 33.50
CA GLY A 457 -8.17 13.86 34.85
C GLY A 457 -8.99 13.73 36.14
N GLY A 458 -8.60 12.74 37.00
CA GLY A 458 -8.76 12.84 38.47
C GLY A 458 -8.86 11.57 39.34
N ILE A 459 -7.75 10.84 39.56
CA ILE A 459 -7.24 10.30 40.85
C ILE A 459 -8.06 9.27 41.72
N THR A 460 -7.46 8.06 41.85
CA THR A 460 -7.47 7.04 42.96
C THR A 460 -8.72 6.17 43.19
N LYS A 461 -8.66 4.85 43.46
CA LYS A 461 -7.83 4.07 44.42
C LYS A 461 -7.57 2.61 43.96
N LYS A 462 -6.47 2.08 44.52
CA LYS A 462 -5.87 0.72 44.49
C LYS A 462 -6.84 -0.46 44.70
N GLN A 463 -6.51 -1.60 44.06
CA GLN A 463 -6.16 -2.84 44.79
C GLN A 463 -5.27 -3.77 43.92
N LYS A 464 -4.21 -4.30 44.55
CA LYS A 464 -3.32 -5.39 44.11
C LYS A 464 -4.09 -6.73 44.20
N THR A 465 -3.78 -7.86 43.54
CA THR A 465 -2.53 -8.65 43.62
C THR A 465 -2.55 -9.84 42.64
N SER A 466 -1.39 -10.09 42.01
CA SER A 466 -0.71 -11.38 41.71
C SER A 466 -1.45 -12.56 41.05
N THR A 467 -0.92 -13.11 39.95
CA THR A 467 0.06 -14.21 39.97
C THR A 467 0.51 -14.66 38.56
N ASN A 468 1.83 -14.84 38.47
CA ASN A 468 2.62 -15.85 37.77
C ASN A 468 2.66 -15.99 36.24
N GLU A 469 3.92 -15.98 35.79
CA GLU A 469 4.47 -16.23 34.47
C GLU A 469 4.09 -17.59 33.89
N THR A 470 3.93 -17.64 32.57
CA THR A 470 4.51 -18.72 31.77
C THR A 470 4.95 -18.16 30.43
N THR A 471 6.25 -18.02 30.27
CA THR A 471 6.92 -17.78 28.99
C THR A 471 6.67 -18.97 28.07
N VAL A 472 5.89 -18.76 27.00
CA VAL A 472 5.84 -19.70 25.87
C VAL A 472 6.61 -19.05 24.72
N ALA A 473 7.63 -19.76 24.26
CA ALA A 473 8.49 -19.39 23.15
C ALA A 473 7.70 -19.20 21.84
N LEU A 474 8.20 -18.30 20.98
CA LEU A 474 7.66 -18.01 19.64
C LEU A 474 7.50 -19.27 18.78
N PRO A 475 6.47 -19.32 17.92
CA PRO A 475 6.63 -19.84 16.58
C PRO A 475 7.24 -18.76 15.68
N THR A 476 8.26 -19.22 14.95
CA THR A 476 9.08 -18.58 13.94
C THR A 476 8.31 -17.63 13.01
N VAL A 477 8.88 -16.44 12.81
CA VAL A 477 8.51 -15.50 11.74
C VAL A 477 8.38 -16.27 10.42
N ILE A 478 7.16 -16.33 9.86
CA ILE A 478 6.99 -16.67 8.45
C ILE A 478 7.69 -15.54 7.68
N PRO A 479 8.72 -15.82 6.87
CA PRO A 479 9.33 -14.78 6.07
C PRO A 479 8.29 -14.30 5.07
N THR A 480 7.80 -13.06 5.22
CA THR A 480 7.23 -12.34 4.09
C THR A 480 8.29 -12.31 3.03
N LEU A 481 7.99 -12.99 1.93
CA LEU A 481 8.93 -13.25 0.88
C LEU A 481 9.17 -11.94 0.12
N ASP A 482 10.25 -11.27 0.45
CA ASP A 482 10.74 -10.20 -0.38
C ASP A 482 11.44 -10.81 -1.59
N LEU A 483 10.70 -10.73 -2.69
CA LEU A 483 10.90 -11.53 -3.87
C LEU A 483 11.87 -10.90 -4.88
N LEU A 484 12.29 -9.66 -4.66
CA LEU A 484 13.09 -8.89 -5.63
C LEU A 484 14.56 -8.73 -5.24
N ILE A 485 14.92 -9.04 -3.99
CA ILE A 485 16.25 -8.71 -3.45
C ILE A 485 17.35 -9.68 -3.88
N ASN A 486 17.02 -10.86 -4.41
CA ASN A 486 18.01 -11.86 -4.80
C ASN A 486 17.71 -12.57 -6.12
N ASP A 487 17.02 -11.93 -7.06
CA ASP A 487 16.47 -12.63 -8.22
C ASP A 487 17.53 -13.37 -9.08
N ARG A 488 17.66 -14.67 -8.83
CA ARG A 488 18.22 -15.70 -9.73
C ARG A 488 17.10 -16.53 -10.35
N SER A 489 15.85 -16.11 -10.19
CA SER A 489 14.70 -16.81 -10.73
C SER A 489 14.74 -16.72 -12.25
N LEU A 490 14.20 -17.75 -12.88
CA LEU A 490 13.97 -17.76 -14.32
C LEU A 490 12.71 -16.95 -14.70
N LEU A 491 12.10 -16.21 -13.76
CA LEU A 491 10.85 -15.49 -13.98
C LEU A 491 11.13 -14.19 -14.74
N SER A 492 10.33 -13.91 -15.77
CA SER A 492 10.35 -12.61 -16.45
C SER A 492 9.71 -11.53 -15.58
N PHE A 493 9.93 -10.26 -15.96
CA PHE A 493 9.27 -9.12 -15.33
C PHE A 493 7.73 -9.27 -15.29
N ASP A 494 7.13 -9.70 -16.39
CA ASP A 494 5.68 -9.92 -16.46
C ASP A 494 5.23 -11.05 -15.53
N GLN A 495 6.02 -12.12 -15.44
CA GLN A 495 5.77 -13.23 -14.50
C GLN A 495 5.88 -12.77 -13.04
N TRP A 496 6.80 -11.85 -12.72
CA TRP A 496 6.88 -11.22 -11.40
C TRP A 496 5.67 -10.36 -11.06
N CYS A 497 5.22 -9.54 -12.01
CA CYS A 497 4.01 -8.74 -11.84
C CYS A 497 2.79 -9.65 -11.60
N LEU A 498 2.66 -10.73 -12.36
CA LEU A 498 1.58 -11.71 -12.18
C LEU A 498 1.65 -12.39 -10.81
N LEU A 499 2.83 -12.80 -10.35
CA LEU A 499 3.02 -13.42 -9.03
C LEU A 499 2.65 -12.43 -7.91
N SER A 500 3.09 -11.17 -8.02
CA SER A 500 2.75 -10.11 -7.09
C SER A 500 1.25 -9.83 -7.03
N ASN A 501 0.58 -9.80 -8.19
CA ASN A 501 -0.87 -9.61 -8.24
C ASN A 501 -1.62 -10.76 -7.56
N VAL A 502 -1.16 -12.01 -7.73
CA VAL A 502 -1.72 -13.18 -7.01
C VAL A 502 -1.54 -13.00 -5.50
N THR A 503 -0.34 -12.65 -5.03
CA THR A 503 -0.08 -12.56 -3.59
C THR A 503 -0.89 -11.44 -2.92
N HIS A 504 -0.90 -10.24 -3.50
CA HIS A 504 -1.62 -9.09 -2.95
C HIS A 504 -3.14 -9.28 -2.98
N SER A 505 -3.70 -9.84 -4.06
CA SER A 505 -5.15 -10.11 -4.14
C SER A 505 -5.61 -11.09 -3.05
N TYR A 506 -4.77 -12.05 -2.70
CA TYR A 506 -5.02 -12.96 -1.59
C TYR A 506 -4.94 -12.29 -0.22
N ASP A 507 -3.98 -11.37 -0.03
CA ASP A 507 -3.72 -10.73 1.24
C ASP A 507 -4.72 -9.61 1.56
N ASP A 508 -5.17 -8.85 0.55
CA ASP A 508 -6.16 -7.78 0.68
C ASP A 508 -7.55 -8.28 1.15
N GLN A 509 -7.88 -9.54 0.85
CA GLN A 509 -9.14 -10.18 1.23
C GLN A 509 -8.93 -11.29 2.27
N SER A 510 -7.78 -11.29 2.98
CA SER A 510 -7.24 -12.40 3.81
C SER A 510 -8.31 -13.35 4.37
N PRO A 511 -8.54 -14.50 3.71
CA PRO A 511 -9.46 -15.53 4.20
C PRO A 511 -9.04 -16.04 5.59
N ILE A 512 -7.73 -16.05 5.86
CA ILE A 512 -7.11 -16.48 7.11
C ILE A 512 -7.61 -15.64 8.28
N LEU A 513 -7.51 -14.32 8.19
CA LEU A 513 -7.93 -13.41 9.26
C LEU A 513 -9.44 -13.49 9.50
N ALA A 514 -10.21 -13.59 8.42
CA ALA A 514 -11.67 -13.71 8.47
C ALA A 514 -12.11 -15.00 9.21
N ILE A 515 -11.42 -16.12 8.95
CA ILE A 515 -11.69 -17.42 9.56
C ILE A 515 -11.22 -17.47 11.01
N GLN A 516 -10.04 -16.93 11.32
CA GLN A 516 -9.54 -16.80 12.69
C GLN A 516 -10.53 -16.00 13.56
N ASN A 517 -11.04 -14.87 13.06
CA ASN A 517 -12.03 -14.06 13.76
C ASN A 517 -13.36 -14.80 13.94
N LYS A 518 -13.83 -15.53 12.90
CA LYS A 518 -15.04 -16.35 12.99
C LYS A 518 -14.90 -17.46 14.02
N MET A 519 -13.73 -18.11 14.09
CA MET A 519 -13.44 -19.17 15.06
C MET A 519 -13.32 -18.67 16.48
N ALA A 520 -12.62 -17.56 16.70
CA ALA A 520 -12.53 -16.92 18.02
C ALA A 520 -13.93 -16.59 18.57
N SER A 521 -14.87 -16.18 17.71
CA SER A 521 -16.24 -15.87 18.11
C SER A 521 -17.07 -17.09 18.54
N GLN A 522 -16.62 -18.31 18.24
CA GLN A 522 -17.38 -19.53 18.48
C GLN A 522 -16.91 -20.38 19.67
N LEU A 523 -15.83 -19.97 20.34
CA LEU A 523 -15.27 -20.66 21.50
C LEU A 523 -16.28 -20.81 22.67
N ASN A 524 -17.27 -19.92 22.74
CA ASN A 524 -18.28 -19.88 23.80
C ASN A 524 -19.47 -20.84 23.60
N TYR A 525 -19.57 -21.54 22.46
CA TYR A 525 -20.70 -22.44 22.18
C TYR A 525 -20.39 -23.92 22.50
N PRO A 526 -21.36 -24.71 22.96
CA PRO A 526 -21.23 -26.16 23.13
C PRO A 526 -20.80 -26.89 21.85
N ALA A 527 -20.05 -27.99 21.98
CA ALA A 527 -19.50 -28.76 20.84
C ALA A 527 -20.54 -29.16 19.78
N LYS A 528 -21.76 -29.53 20.21
CA LYS A 528 -22.88 -29.90 19.33
C LYS A 528 -23.43 -28.71 18.52
N ILE A 529 -23.28 -27.48 19.01
CA ILE A 529 -23.67 -26.25 18.29
C ILE A 529 -22.56 -25.84 17.33
N ARG A 530 -21.29 -25.91 17.77
CA ARG A 530 -20.12 -25.73 16.88
C ARG A 530 -20.15 -26.72 15.70
N MET A 531 -20.60 -27.95 15.96
CA MET A 531 -20.83 -29.02 14.97
C MET A 531 -21.84 -28.62 13.88
N LYS A 532 -22.90 -27.88 14.22
CA LYS A 532 -23.89 -27.40 13.23
C LYS A 532 -23.36 -26.22 12.40
N MET A 533 -22.37 -25.50 12.92
CA MET A 533 -21.73 -24.35 12.26
C MET A 533 -20.51 -24.76 11.41
N ALA A 534 -20.02 -26.01 11.47
CA ALA A 534 -18.90 -26.52 10.69
C ALA A 534 -19.14 -26.42 9.17
N THR A 535 -20.35 -26.72 8.71
CA THR A 535 -20.74 -26.56 7.29
C THR A 535 -20.72 -25.10 6.86
N ASP A 536 -21.04 -24.16 7.76
CA ASP A 536 -20.96 -22.73 7.49
C ASP A 536 -19.50 -22.26 7.38
N TYR A 537 -18.55 -22.91 8.07
CA TYR A 537 -17.12 -22.64 7.88
C TYR A 537 -16.61 -23.03 6.51
N PHE A 538 -16.93 -24.24 6.03
CA PHE A 538 -16.51 -24.67 4.70
C PHE A 538 -17.14 -23.80 3.60
N LYS A 539 -18.42 -23.43 3.77
CA LYS A 539 -19.08 -22.46 2.87
C LYS A 539 -18.44 -21.07 2.94
N TYR A 540 -18.02 -20.63 4.12
CA TYR A 540 -17.34 -19.35 4.30
C TYR A 540 -15.94 -19.35 3.70
N ILE A 541 -15.17 -20.43 3.87
CA ILE A 541 -13.87 -20.66 3.21
C ILE A 541 -14.04 -20.59 1.70
N ALA A 542 -14.98 -21.38 1.15
CA ALA A 542 -15.27 -21.40 -0.27
C ALA A 542 -15.68 -20.02 -0.81
N SER A 543 -16.57 -19.32 -0.10
CA SER A 543 -17.01 -17.97 -0.47
C SER A 543 -15.89 -16.94 -0.36
N SER A 544 -15.03 -17.04 0.65
CA SER A 544 -13.89 -16.13 0.85
C SER A 544 -12.82 -16.35 -0.22
N LEU A 545 -12.56 -17.60 -0.61
CA LEU A 545 -11.64 -17.94 -1.71
C LEU A 545 -12.19 -17.52 -3.07
N TYR A 546 -13.51 -17.65 -3.27
CA TYR A 546 -14.21 -17.12 -4.44
C TYR A 546 -14.10 -15.59 -4.52
N LEU A 547 -14.32 -14.90 -3.40
CA LEU A 547 -14.24 -13.44 -3.32
C LEU A 547 -12.80 -12.91 -3.40
N SER A 548 -11.80 -13.69 -3.00
CA SER A 548 -10.38 -13.31 -3.16
C SER A 548 -9.88 -13.58 -4.58
N ALA A 549 -10.32 -14.67 -5.22
CA ALA A 549 -9.88 -15.03 -6.56
C ALA A 549 -10.65 -14.28 -7.67
N GLY A 550 -11.93 -13.95 -7.45
CA GLY A 550 -12.80 -13.30 -8.43
C GLY A 550 -12.31 -11.93 -8.93
N PRO A 551 -11.94 -10.98 -8.05
CA PRO A 551 -11.36 -9.70 -8.46
C PRO A 551 -10.06 -9.86 -9.25
N PHE A 552 -9.23 -10.82 -8.87
CA PHE A 552 -7.99 -11.15 -9.58
C PHE A 552 -8.24 -11.69 -10.99
N PHE A 553 -9.21 -12.58 -11.20
CA PHE A 553 -9.55 -13.02 -12.56
C PHE A 553 -10.10 -11.88 -13.43
N LYS A 554 -10.79 -10.91 -12.81
CA LYS A 554 -11.30 -9.73 -13.53
C LYS A 554 -10.22 -8.73 -13.92
N THR A 555 -9.04 -8.79 -13.31
CA THR A 555 -7.91 -7.92 -13.64
C THR A 555 -6.96 -8.55 -14.65
N MET A 556 -7.14 -9.82 -15.03
CA MET A 556 -6.36 -10.46 -16.08
C MET A 556 -6.79 -9.94 -17.46
N PRO A 557 -5.90 -9.28 -18.23
CA PRO A 557 -6.21 -8.72 -19.54
C PRO A 557 -6.89 -9.70 -20.50
N GLU A 558 -6.53 -10.97 -20.41
CA GLU A 558 -6.99 -12.06 -21.29
C GLU A 558 -8.37 -12.61 -20.88
N VAL A 559 -8.76 -12.44 -19.61
CA VAL A 559 -10.07 -12.85 -19.06
C VAL A 559 -11.09 -11.72 -19.24
N VAL A 560 -10.66 -10.46 -19.36
CA VAL A 560 -11.51 -9.29 -19.66
C VAL A 560 -12.30 -9.44 -20.98
N HIS A 561 -11.81 -10.26 -21.91
CA HIS A 561 -12.49 -10.57 -23.17
C HIS A 561 -13.59 -11.65 -23.04
N MET A 562 -13.64 -12.37 -21.91
CA MET A 562 -14.75 -13.29 -21.60
C MET A 562 -15.92 -12.51 -21.01
N SER A 563 -17.15 -12.94 -21.32
CA SER A 563 -18.33 -12.35 -20.67
C SER A 563 -18.30 -12.64 -19.16
N THR A 564 -18.83 -11.72 -18.34
CA THR A 564 -18.97 -11.93 -16.89
C THR A 564 -19.69 -13.25 -16.56
N SER A 565 -20.60 -13.69 -17.43
CA SER A 565 -21.27 -14.98 -17.32
C SER A 565 -20.33 -16.15 -17.53
N ASP A 566 -19.47 -16.11 -18.56
CA ASP A 566 -18.53 -17.21 -18.86
C ASP A 566 -17.41 -17.29 -17.80
N GLN A 567 -16.98 -16.15 -17.25
CA GLN A 567 -16.06 -16.09 -16.10
C GLN A 567 -16.67 -16.75 -14.86
N GLY A 568 -17.95 -16.43 -14.57
CA GLY A 568 -18.69 -17.03 -13.45
C GLY A 568 -18.79 -18.55 -13.59
N ILE A 569 -19.12 -19.04 -14.78
CA ILE A 569 -19.22 -20.48 -15.08
C ILE A 569 -17.86 -21.18 -14.88
N LEU A 570 -16.76 -20.59 -15.34
CA LEU A 570 -15.42 -21.18 -15.20
C LEU A 570 -15.02 -21.38 -13.73
N ILE A 571 -15.27 -20.35 -12.90
CA ILE A 571 -14.95 -20.39 -11.47
C ILE A 571 -15.92 -21.32 -10.73
N GLU A 572 -17.22 -21.27 -11.04
CA GLU A 572 -18.25 -22.10 -10.41
C GLU A 572 -17.98 -23.59 -10.63
N ARG A 573 -17.55 -24.00 -11.82
CA ARG A 573 -17.21 -25.40 -12.12
C ARG A 573 -16.02 -25.92 -11.30
N ASN A 574 -15.01 -25.07 -11.09
CA ASN A 574 -13.79 -25.44 -10.38
C ASN A 574 -13.83 -25.14 -8.88
N ILE A 575 -14.93 -24.58 -8.37
CA ILE A 575 -14.99 -24.06 -7.00
C ILE A 575 -14.75 -25.13 -5.94
N ARG A 576 -15.17 -26.38 -6.21
CA ARG A 576 -14.98 -27.49 -5.27
C ARG A 576 -13.51 -27.84 -5.10
N SER A 577 -12.77 -27.92 -6.21
CA SER A 577 -11.32 -28.18 -6.22
C SER A 577 -10.54 -27.02 -5.61
N MET A 578 -10.88 -25.77 -5.98
CA MET A 578 -10.29 -24.57 -5.38
C MET A 578 -10.52 -24.49 -3.87
N SER A 579 -11.73 -24.83 -3.42
CA SER A 579 -12.08 -24.84 -1.99
C SER A 579 -11.38 -25.95 -1.22
N GLY A 580 -11.18 -27.12 -1.84
CA GLY A 580 -10.45 -28.24 -1.23
C GLY A 580 -8.98 -27.91 -0.95
N PHE A 581 -8.26 -27.37 -1.94
CA PHE A 581 -6.86 -26.94 -1.76
C PHE A 581 -6.74 -25.70 -0.88
N GLY A 582 -7.62 -24.72 -1.05
CA GLY A 582 -7.62 -23.53 -0.20
C GLY A 582 -7.95 -23.84 1.26
N ALA A 583 -8.77 -24.86 1.53
CA ALA A 583 -9.00 -25.35 2.89
C ALA A 583 -7.74 -25.95 3.53
N ILE A 584 -6.90 -26.67 2.78
CA ILE A 584 -5.59 -27.14 3.28
C ILE A 584 -4.72 -25.97 3.71
N LEU A 585 -4.58 -24.95 2.86
CA LEU A 585 -3.81 -23.73 3.17
C LEU A 585 -4.31 -23.07 4.44
N VAL A 586 -5.62 -22.81 4.50
CA VAL A 586 -6.24 -22.17 5.66
C VAL A 586 -5.98 -23.00 6.91
N LEU A 587 -6.25 -24.31 6.88
CA LEU A 587 -6.09 -25.18 8.06
C LEU A 587 -4.63 -25.29 8.51
N ARG A 588 -3.69 -25.20 7.57
CA ARG A 588 -2.25 -25.19 7.83
C ARG A 588 -1.79 -23.87 8.46
N GLU A 589 -2.10 -22.74 7.83
CA GLU A 589 -1.64 -21.40 8.25
C GLU A 589 -2.31 -20.91 9.54
N THR A 590 -3.45 -21.49 9.90
CA THR A 590 -4.16 -21.16 11.15
C THR A 590 -3.86 -22.13 12.30
N ASP A 591 -3.03 -23.15 12.07
CA ASP A 591 -2.73 -24.24 13.01
C ASP A 591 -3.99 -24.95 13.58
N LEU A 592 -5.12 -24.87 12.87
CA LEU A 592 -6.40 -25.37 13.38
C LEU A 592 -6.41 -26.88 13.59
N CYS A 593 -5.67 -27.63 12.78
CA CYS A 593 -5.52 -29.08 12.95
C CYS A 593 -4.84 -29.46 14.27
N GLN A 594 -4.08 -28.56 14.89
CA GLN A 594 -3.44 -28.76 16.19
C GLN A 594 -4.33 -28.32 17.36
N ASN A 595 -5.46 -27.65 17.10
CA ASN A 595 -6.40 -27.23 18.13
C ASN A 595 -7.23 -28.44 18.62
N PRO A 596 -7.16 -28.83 19.91
CA PRO A 596 -7.87 -30.00 20.42
C PRO A 596 -9.39 -29.91 20.27
N TYR A 597 -9.97 -28.70 20.30
CA TYR A 597 -11.40 -28.51 20.14
C TYR A 597 -11.86 -28.70 18.69
N TYR A 598 -11.05 -28.28 17.72
CA TYR A 598 -11.30 -28.49 16.30
C TYR A 598 -11.11 -29.96 15.91
N HIS A 599 -10.07 -30.60 16.46
CA HIS A 599 -9.80 -32.02 16.29
C HIS A 599 -10.99 -32.88 16.76
N ASN A 600 -11.43 -32.67 18.01
CA ASN A 600 -12.56 -33.40 18.59
C ASN A 600 -13.88 -33.14 17.86
N ALA A 601 -14.11 -31.91 17.38
CA ALA A 601 -15.29 -31.59 16.58
C ALA A 601 -15.26 -32.26 15.21
N SER A 602 -14.09 -32.32 14.56
CA SER A 602 -13.91 -32.97 13.26
C SER A 602 -14.11 -34.48 13.34
N MET A 603 -13.54 -35.14 14.36
CA MET A 603 -13.73 -36.57 14.61
C MET A 603 -15.21 -36.94 14.83
N ALA A 604 -15.97 -36.07 15.49
CA ALA A 604 -17.40 -36.28 15.73
C ALA A 604 -18.25 -36.13 14.46
N VAL A 605 -17.78 -35.40 13.43
CA VAL A 605 -18.51 -35.13 12.18
C VAL A 605 -18.13 -36.10 11.07
N TYR A 606 -16.83 -36.29 10.85
CA TYR A 606 -16.31 -37.06 9.71
C TYR A 606 -15.83 -38.46 10.12
N GLY A 607 -15.85 -38.78 11.41
CA GLY A 607 -15.32 -40.03 11.94
C GLY A 607 -13.80 -40.02 12.07
N HIS A 608 -13.28 -41.05 12.75
CA HIS A 608 -11.86 -41.14 13.09
C HIS A 608 -10.96 -41.22 11.85
N GLU A 609 -11.36 -42.00 10.85
CA GLU A 609 -10.54 -42.33 9.68
C GLU A 609 -10.37 -41.14 8.72
N LEU A 610 -11.47 -40.50 8.30
CA LEU A 610 -11.43 -39.31 7.43
C LEU A 610 -10.74 -38.12 8.12
N THR A 611 -10.98 -37.92 9.42
CA THR A 611 -10.33 -36.84 10.18
C THR A 611 -8.82 -37.05 10.25
N HIS A 612 -8.38 -38.28 10.53
CA HIS A 612 -6.96 -38.62 10.59
C HIS A 612 -6.30 -38.51 9.21
N GLN A 613 -6.96 -38.94 8.13
CA GLN A 613 -6.47 -38.77 6.76
C GLN A 613 -6.35 -37.29 6.36
N ALA A 614 -7.38 -36.47 6.62
CA ALA A 614 -7.34 -35.04 6.32
C ALA A 614 -6.21 -34.32 7.08
N MET A 615 -5.99 -34.67 8.35
CA MET A 615 -4.87 -34.13 9.14
C MET A 615 -3.52 -34.58 8.63
N LYS A 616 -3.41 -35.84 8.20
CA LYS A 616 -2.20 -36.35 7.56
C LYS A 616 -1.90 -35.53 6.30
N ILE A 617 -2.88 -35.28 5.44
CA ILE A 617 -2.71 -34.45 4.24
C ILE A 617 -2.25 -33.03 4.60
N VAL A 618 -2.91 -32.37 5.57
CA VAL A 618 -2.51 -31.01 6.01
C VAL A 618 -1.09 -30.97 6.60
N GLN A 619 -0.65 -32.03 7.28
CA GLN A 619 0.71 -32.12 7.82
C GLN A 619 1.78 -32.36 6.75
N HIS A 620 1.43 -33.04 5.65
CA HIS A 620 2.35 -33.35 4.54
C HIS A 620 2.32 -32.28 3.43
N ALA A 621 1.29 -31.44 3.39
CA ALA A 621 1.23 -30.28 2.50
C ALA A 621 2.39 -29.32 2.79
N ASP A 622 3.02 -28.84 1.71
CA ASP A 622 4.12 -27.89 1.82
C ASP A 622 3.66 -26.60 2.53
N THR A 623 4.53 -26.04 3.39
CA THR A 623 4.29 -24.83 4.17
C THR A 623 4.48 -23.54 3.39
N ASP A 624 4.83 -23.62 2.11
CA ASP A 624 4.95 -22.42 1.28
C ASP A 624 3.57 -21.94 0.82
N GLY A 625 3.02 -20.97 1.54
CA GLY A 625 1.74 -20.34 1.23
C GLY A 625 1.68 -19.74 -0.19
N ILE A 626 2.81 -19.38 -0.80
CA ILE A 626 2.84 -18.84 -2.17
C ILE A 626 2.60 -19.93 -3.22
N LEU A 627 3.10 -21.15 -3.00
CA LEU A 627 2.82 -22.29 -3.90
C LEU A 627 1.32 -22.57 -3.94
N ILE A 628 0.66 -22.52 -2.79
CA ILE A 628 -0.78 -22.78 -2.73
C ILE A 628 -1.58 -21.61 -3.32
N LYS A 629 -1.16 -20.36 -3.11
CA LYS A 629 -1.75 -19.19 -3.78
C LYS A 629 -1.65 -19.30 -5.31
N LEU A 630 -0.54 -19.83 -5.85
CA LEU A 630 -0.34 -20.10 -7.29
C LEU A 630 -1.16 -21.28 -7.81
N MET A 631 -1.48 -22.27 -6.96
CA MET A 631 -2.33 -23.40 -7.35
C MET A 631 -3.78 -22.99 -7.62
N VAL A 632 -4.29 -21.94 -6.97
CA VAL A 632 -5.67 -21.52 -7.16
C VAL A 632 -5.99 -21.02 -8.59
N PRO A 633 -5.18 -20.15 -9.23
CA PRO A 633 -5.36 -19.83 -10.64
C PRO A 633 -5.24 -21.05 -11.56
N ILE A 634 -4.29 -21.96 -11.29
CA ILE A 634 -4.09 -23.18 -12.08
C ILE A 634 -5.35 -24.07 -12.05
N LEU A 635 -5.98 -24.20 -10.89
CA LEU A 635 -7.21 -24.97 -10.71
C LEU A 635 -8.44 -24.28 -11.29
N ALA A 636 -8.53 -22.95 -11.17
CA ALA A 636 -9.65 -22.19 -11.74
C ALA A 636 -9.65 -22.20 -13.28
N LEU A 637 -8.46 -22.22 -13.90
CA LEU A 637 -8.28 -22.32 -15.35
C LEU A 637 -8.33 -23.77 -15.87
N SER A 638 -8.36 -24.74 -14.96
CA SER A 638 -8.46 -26.15 -15.32
C SER A 638 -9.84 -26.46 -15.90
N THR A 639 -9.87 -27.24 -16.97
CA THR A 639 -11.14 -27.72 -17.57
C THR A 639 -11.51 -29.13 -17.09
N CYS A 640 -10.77 -29.69 -16.13
CA CYS A 640 -10.74 -31.13 -15.86
C CYS A 640 -11.79 -31.67 -14.88
N SER A 641 -12.93 -30.99 -14.63
CA SER A 641 -13.96 -31.57 -13.76
C SER A 641 -14.99 -32.43 -14.49
N ASP A 642 -15.25 -32.21 -15.79
CA ASP A 642 -16.35 -32.90 -16.51
C ASP A 642 -16.02 -33.32 -17.96
N ILE A 643 -14.74 -33.49 -18.31
CA ILE A 643 -14.37 -33.89 -19.68
C ILE A 643 -14.55 -35.40 -19.94
N ILE A 644 -14.93 -36.20 -18.94
CA ILE A 644 -15.13 -37.64 -19.14
C ILE A 644 -16.43 -38.09 -18.47
N ASP A 645 -17.55 -37.95 -19.18
CA ASP A 645 -18.47 -39.07 -19.45
C ASP A 645 -19.62 -38.60 -20.37
N PRO A 646 -19.63 -38.99 -21.65
CA PRO A 646 -20.75 -38.74 -22.56
C PRO A 646 -22.09 -39.32 -22.07
N ASN A 647 -22.09 -40.21 -21.07
CA ASN A 647 -23.26 -40.87 -20.50
C ASN A 647 -23.72 -40.31 -19.15
N TYR A 648 -23.09 -39.24 -18.62
CA TYR A 648 -23.47 -38.63 -17.33
C TYR A 648 -24.83 -37.90 -17.35
N HIS A 649 -25.61 -38.03 -18.43
CA HIS A 649 -26.92 -37.42 -18.57
C HIS A 649 -28.07 -38.20 -17.88
N GLU A 650 -27.86 -39.39 -17.31
CA GLU A 650 -28.98 -40.22 -16.84
C GLU A 650 -29.15 -40.42 -15.32
N SER A 651 -28.25 -39.99 -14.43
CA SER A 651 -28.33 -40.47 -13.02
C SER A 651 -28.27 -39.45 -11.89
N VAL A 652 -28.53 -38.15 -12.11
CA VAL A 652 -28.76 -37.22 -10.98
C VAL A 652 -30.03 -36.40 -11.21
N GLY A 653 -31.11 -36.88 -10.60
CA GLY A 653 -32.39 -36.19 -10.57
C GLY A 653 -32.33 -34.87 -9.78
N SER A 654 -32.99 -33.88 -10.37
CA SER A 654 -33.54 -32.66 -9.79
C SER A 654 -32.62 -31.44 -9.61
N THR A 655 -32.95 -30.43 -10.43
CA THR A 655 -32.76 -28.98 -10.25
C THR A 655 -31.41 -28.35 -10.58
N LEU A 656 -30.95 -28.50 -11.83
CA LEU A 656 -30.22 -27.42 -12.51
C LEU A 656 -30.83 -27.15 -13.89
N SER A 657 -31.00 -25.86 -14.18
CA SER A 657 -31.66 -25.20 -15.31
C SER A 657 -31.05 -25.53 -16.69
N PRO A 658 -31.79 -25.30 -17.79
CA PRO A 658 -31.46 -25.82 -19.12
C PRO A 658 -30.30 -25.06 -19.74
N GLY A 659 -29.16 -25.73 -19.89
CA GLY A 659 -28.00 -25.23 -20.62
C GLY A 659 -27.02 -26.36 -20.84
N GLY A 660 -27.02 -26.93 -22.04
CA GLY A 660 -26.03 -27.93 -22.44
C GLY A 660 -24.60 -27.44 -22.23
N THR A 661 -23.69 -28.36 -21.94
CA THR A 661 -22.28 -28.13 -21.65
C THR A 661 -21.67 -27.26 -22.74
N ARG A 662 -21.50 -25.96 -22.45
CA ARG A 662 -20.92 -25.00 -23.40
C ARG A 662 -19.43 -25.30 -23.50
N LEU A 663 -18.99 -25.86 -24.62
CA LEU A 663 -17.57 -25.96 -24.95
C LEU A 663 -17.04 -24.53 -25.06
N PHE A 664 -16.02 -24.19 -24.26
CA PHE A 664 -15.41 -22.86 -24.32
C PHE A 664 -14.74 -22.69 -25.69
N PRO A 665 -15.06 -21.63 -26.45
CA PRO A 665 -14.59 -21.47 -27.83
C PRO A 665 -13.07 -21.28 -27.95
N ASN A 666 -12.34 -21.14 -26.82
CA ASN A 666 -10.90 -20.95 -26.80
C ASN A 666 -10.19 -21.77 -25.71
N THR A 667 -10.51 -23.07 -25.60
CA THR A 667 -9.86 -24.00 -24.67
C THR A 667 -8.33 -23.99 -24.77
N LEU A 668 -7.79 -23.79 -25.98
CA LEU A 668 -6.35 -23.67 -26.20
C LEU A 668 -5.75 -22.48 -25.43
N HIS A 669 -6.44 -21.36 -25.36
CA HIS A 669 -5.96 -20.16 -24.69
C HIS A 669 -6.02 -20.27 -23.16
N LEU A 670 -7.06 -20.94 -22.63
CA LEU A 670 -7.12 -21.28 -21.20
C LEU A 670 -5.97 -22.21 -20.80
N LEU A 671 -5.63 -23.16 -21.66
CA LEU A 671 -4.49 -24.06 -21.45
C LEU A 671 -3.15 -23.32 -21.48
N ILE A 672 -2.98 -22.34 -22.37
CA ILE A 672 -1.79 -21.48 -22.42
C ILE A 672 -1.65 -20.69 -21.11
N LEU A 673 -2.74 -20.09 -20.61
CA LEU A 673 -2.73 -19.36 -19.35
C LEU A 673 -2.40 -20.26 -18.16
N GLN A 674 -3.01 -21.46 -18.10
CA GLN A 674 -2.69 -22.45 -17.09
C GLN A 674 -1.20 -22.82 -17.10
N ASN A 675 -0.63 -23.04 -18.29
CA ASN A 675 0.80 -23.35 -18.45
C ASN A 675 1.70 -22.22 -17.96
N ILE A 676 1.32 -20.95 -18.16
CA ILE A 676 2.08 -19.80 -17.64
C ILE A 676 2.16 -19.88 -16.11
N TYR A 677 1.05 -20.15 -15.42
CA TYR A 677 1.06 -20.25 -13.95
C TYR A 677 1.79 -21.49 -13.44
N VAL A 678 1.71 -22.62 -14.14
CA VAL A 678 2.49 -23.82 -13.82
C VAL A 678 3.99 -23.56 -13.98
N GLU A 679 4.39 -22.91 -15.07
CA GLU A 679 5.77 -22.50 -15.32
C GLU A 679 6.27 -21.54 -14.23
N MET A 680 5.46 -20.54 -13.88
CA MET A 680 5.76 -19.58 -12.81
C MET A 680 5.95 -20.29 -11.47
N MET A 681 5.07 -21.23 -11.11
CA MET A 681 5.17 -22.03 -9.89
C MET A 681 6.47 -22.85 -9.87
N PHE A 682 6.84 -23.48 -10.98
CA PHE A 682 8.08 -24.27 -11.06
C PHE A 682 9.34 -23.41 -10.97
N LYS A 683 9.38 -22.28 -11.70
CA LYS A 683 10.49 -21.32 -11.63
C LYS A 683 10.63 -20.68 -10.25
N TYR A 684 9.50 -20.39 -9.60
CA TYR A 684 9.47 -19.92 -8.22
C TYR A 684 10.06 -20.97 -7.25
N MET A 685 9.69 -22.25 -7.39
CA MET A 685 10.28 -23.32 -6.59
C MET A 685 11.80 -23.45 -6.82
N LEU A 686 12.24 -23.42 -8.08
CA LEU A 686 13.66 -23.47 -8.43
C LEU A 686 14.43 -22.30 -7.82
N TYR A 687 13.86 -21.11 -7.88
CA TYR A 687 14.43 -19.90 -7.27
C TYR A 687 14.55 -20.03 -5.76
N ARG A 688 13.45 -20.40 -5.10
CA ARG A 688 13.34 -20.38 -3.64
C ARG A 688 14.09 -21.52 -2.97
N TYR A 689 14.10 -22.70 -3.59
CA TYR A 689 14.55 -23.94 -2.96
C TYR A 689 15.74 -24.60 -3.66
N GLY A 690 16.10 -24.15 -4.87
CA GLY A 690 17.10 -24.82 -5.72
C GLY A 690 16.56 -26.10 -6.36
N PHE A 691 17.27 -26.65 -7.35
CA PHE A 691 16.77 -27.73 -8.22
C PHE A 691 16.29 -28.98 -7.46
N LYS A 692 17.14 -29.55 -6.59
CA LYS A 692 16.84 -30.80 -5.88
C LYS A 692 15.59 -30.68 -5.01
N GLU A 693 15.51 -29.61 -4.21
CA GLU A 693 14.39 -29.41 -3.28
C GLU A 693 13.12 -28.96 -4.02
N ALA A 694 13.25 -28.21 -5.13
CA ALA A 694 12.12 -27.87 -6.00
C ALA A 694 11.44 -29.12 -6.58
N VAL A 695 12.22 -30.09 -7.07
CA VAL A 695 11.65 -31.34 -7.62
C VAL A 695 10.97 -32.16 -6.52
N LEU A 696 11.59 -32.28 -5.33
CA LEU A 696 10.98 -32.98 -4.19
C LEU A 696 9.69 -32.31 -3.69
N ARG A 697 9.63 -30.98 -3.69
CA ARG A 697 8.43 -30.21 -3.30
C ARG A 697 7.33 -30.35 -4.34
N PHE A 698 7.68 -30.30 -5.61
CA PHE A 698 6.72 -30.53 -6.70
C PHE A 698 6.15 -31.95 -6.65
N ALA A 699 6.98 -32.97 -6.41
CA ALA A 699 6.52 -34.35 -6.24
C ALA A 699 5.58 -34.50 -5.02
N ARG A 700 5.90 -33.89 -3.88
CA ARG A 700 5.03 -33.85 -2.70
C ARG A 700 3.72 -33.11 -2.95
N LEU A 701 3.75 -32.02 -3.71
CA LEU A 701 2.56 -31.28 -4.12
C LEU A 701 1.66 -32.18 -4.97
N ILE A 702 2.21 -32.82 -6.00
CA ILE A 702 1.48 -33.80 -6.84
C ILE A 702 0.87 -34.90 -5.97
N LYS A 703 1.65 -35.47 -5.04
CA LYS A 703 1.14 -36.48 -4.12
C LYS A 703 -0.01 -35.94 -3.26
N THR A 704 0.10 -34.73 -2.73
CA THR A 704 -0.95 -34.07 -1.94
C THR A 704 -2.22 -33.90 -2.77
N CYS A 705 -2.10 -33.50 -4.04
CA CYS A 705 -3.22 -33.39 -4.97
C CYS A 705 -3.91 -34.75 -5.19
N LEU A 706 -3.11 -35.79 -5.34
CA LEU A 706 -3.59 -37.15 -5.62
C LEU A 706 -4.22 -37.79 -4.38
N ASP A 707 -3.64 -37.60 -3.19
CA ASP A 707 -4.19 -38.00 -1.90
C ASP A 707 -5.52 -37.28 -1.61
N GLN A 708 -5.65 -36.00 -1.98
CA GLN A 708 -6.92 -35.28 -1.89
C GLN A 708 -7.99 -35.86 -2.82
N ASN A 709 -7.64 -36.23 -4.05
CA ASN A 709 -8.58 -36.85 -4.98
C ASN A 709 -9.05 -38.23 -4.48
N LEU A 710 -8.18 -38.99 -3.81
CA LEU A 710 -8.54 -40.27 -3.16
C LEU A 710 -9.60 -40.10 -2.06
N MET A 711 -9.67 -38.95 -1.37
CA MET A 711 -10.75 -38.67 -0.40
C MET A 711 -12.12 -38.44 -1.06
N VAL A 712 -12.17 -38.36 -2.39
CA VAL A 712 -13.38 -38.02 -3.18
C VAL A 712 -13.84 -39.19 -4.07
N CYS A 713 -13.04 -40.27 -4.21
CA CYS A 713 -13.33 -41.42 -5.07
C CYS A 713 -13.71 -42.68 -4.25
N ASP A 714 -14.71 -43.44 -4.70
CA ASP A 714 -15.12 -44.72 -4.10
C ASP A 714 -14.71 -45.90 -5.02
N GLY A 715 -14.04 -46.95 -4.49
CA GLY A 715 -13.91 -48.26 -5.16
C GLY A 715 -12.57 -48.58 -5.88
N GLU A 716 -12.65 -49.34 -6.98
CA GLU A 716 -11.51 -49.99 -7.68
C GLU A 716 -10.50 -49.03 -8.35
N ASP A 717 -10.84 -47.75 -8.53
CA ASP A 717 -9.96 -46.71 -9.08
C ASP A 717 -8.78 -46.33 -8.16
N LEU A 718 -8.85 -46.71 -6.86
CA LEU A 718 -7.79 -46.46 -5.88
C LEU A 718 -6.47 -47.19 -6.20
N ARG A 719 -6.53 -48.41 -6.73
CA ARG A 719 -5.34 -49.26 -6.86
C ARG A 719 -4.47 -48.87 -8.06
N GLN A 720 -5.08 -48.53 -9.19
CA GLN A 720 -4.37 -48.03 -10.37
C GLN A 720 -3.78 -46.64 -10.13
N HIS A 721 -4.47 -45.82 -9.34
CA HIS A 721 -4.00 -44.50 -8.93
C HIS A 721 -2.78 -44.59 -8.01
N ASP A 722 -2.82 -45.41 -6.95
CA ASP A 722 -1.69 -45.63 -6.05
C ASP A 722 -0.45 -46.18 -6.78
N GLU A 723 -0.63 -47.13 -7.70
CA GLU A 723 0.47 -47.69 -8.52
C GLU A 723 1.11 -46.60 -9.42
N MET A 724 0.30 -45.69 -9.99
CA MET A 724 0.78 -44.58 -10.82
C MET A 724 1.49 -43.49 -10.01
N VAL A 725 0.93 -43.07 -8.86
CA VAL A 725 1.52 -42.07 -7.97
C VAL A 725 2.85 -42.56 -7.41
N HIS A 726 2.88 -43.80 -6.93
CA HIS A 726 4.07 -44.41 -6.35
C HIS A 726 5.18 -44.56 -7.40
N SER A 727 4.82 -44.99 -8.62
CA SER A 727 5.76 -45.07 -9.74
C SER A 727 6.35 -43.70 -10.12
N ILE A 728 5.55 -42.64 -10.21
CA ILE A 728 6.05 -41.31 -10.58
C ILE A 728 6.96 -40.74 -9.49
N THR A 729 6.57 -40.86 -8.22
CA THR A 729 7.34 -40.31 -7.10
C THR A 729 8.65 -41.08 -6.91
N GLU A 730 8.63 -42.42 -6.93
CA GLU A 730 9.83 -43.25 -6.74
C GLU A 730 10.80 -43.14 -7.93
N GLN A 731 10.31 -43.10 -9.18
CA GLN A 731 11.17 -42.89 -10.35
C GLN A 731 11.80 -41.50 -10.33
N THR A 732 11.06 -40.48 -9.91
CA THR A 732 11.58 -39.11 -9.77
C THR A 732 12.64 -39.04 -8.67
N GLU A 733 12.44 -39.69 -7.53
CA GLU A 733 13.43 -39.76 -6.45
C GLU A 733 14.70 -40.53 -6.86
N ARG A 734 14.57 -41.64 -7.60
CA ARG A 734 15.72 -42.41 -8.11
C ARG A 734 16.55 -41.67 -9.16
N LEU A 735 15.93 -40.85 -10.00
CA LEU A 735 16.62 -40.05 -11.03
C LEU A 735 17.38 -38.83 -10.45
N LEU A 736 17.11 -38.47 -9.19
CA LEU A 736 17.73 -37.32 -8.50
C LEU A 736 18.93 -37.69 -7.61
N VAL A 737 19.22 -38.98 -7.43
CA VAL A 737 20.45 -39.52 -6.81
C VAL A 737 21.52 -39.68 -7.88
#